data_AF-A0A7C1MPA1-F1
#
_entry.id   AF-A0A7C1MPA1-F1
#
_cell.length_a   1.000
_cell.length_b   1.000
_cell.length_c   1.000
_cell.angle_alpha   90.00
_cell.angle_beta   90.00
_cell.angle_gamma   90.00
#
_symmetry.space_group_name_H-M   'P 1'
#
loop_
_entity.id
_entity.type
_entity.pdbx_description
1 polymer ?
#
loop_
_entity_poly.entity_id
_entity_poly.type
_entity_poly.pdbx_seq_one_letter_code
_entity_poly.pdbx_strand_id
1 'polypeptide(L)'
;ADEIAPLLGLSAKKIKKRIKKGYLQLRHRDGEVAWQAATDNSGLYFYAEGIDSLYTIDNVYWLKKGKGQKMTTADGGSPSPALVQGSFTATQHSEQDKIAVLVQATADYWYWDWLTNGSSKDFGFNLNGLAGGTNASLKLQLQGFSETDHDIDVLINGVAVASANWSGPVDKTLSVEFDAGLLLEGGNTLTLIHGPRNGGETSFVYLNAFDVSYPHSYVAVADGLAFMAAGELSSETLNAEAKVLTVSGFSSADIKLLDISSPLRPKWIEDTTIDSAGSQRISFVPGEGSGSYLAVAGAAIKTPAWVRKDTVSRLRKPRNRADYVVIAPVELADGARALADYQAGKGLHAKVVLLEDIYDEFNGGIEDPSAIQRFLSYAWNNWRLAPRYAALVGDGSYDHRDLLGLGDSLVPAWMTATPNGLFAADNLYGRFANEQKIAIGRIPVHDNAGMYSYVDKLTAWQAGLGASGKVQLMADNDDVAGAFTDDSNGLKSLIPGGKLAADDIYLKDIFADGGDINTARTALLSALNAGRDNVNYLGHGGMDRFTAEGLLTTADVSGLTNARTPFVNALSCVINRFAVAGYDSLGEELVLRNGGGAIAVWSPTGLSQNPSAVLLNRALYESIYTDGKKVFGDAIVAALNKYAARGGVEWMPKVYTLLGDPALPILPGAHYAHKRNARPVRVRKSGE
;
A
#
# COMPACT_ATOMS: atom_id res chain seq x y z
N ALA A 1 5.09 30.14 15.19
CA ALA A 1 4.72 30.14 16.63
C ALA A 1 3.22 30.31 16.78
N ASP A 2 2.63 31.25 16.05
CA ASP A 2 1.18 31.48 16.02
C ASP A 2 0.42 30.27 15.49
N GLU A 3 0.98 29.52 14.53
CA GLU A 3 0.42 28.27 14.03
C GLU A 3 0.46 27.12 15.07
N ILE A 4 1.58 26.96 15.78
CA ILE A 4 1.78 25.89 16.79
C ILE A 4 0.97 26.14 18.08
N ALA A 5 0.79 27.42 18.43
CA ALA A 5 0.13 27.87 19.65
C ALA A 5 -1.25 27.21 19.90
N PRO A 6 -2.24 27.31 18.98
CA PRO A 6 -3.55 26.69 19.16
C PRO A 6 -3.47 25.16 19.25
N LEU A 7 -2.59 24.52 18.46
CA LEU A 7 -2.45 23.06 18.41
C LEU A 7 -1.94 22.48 19.74
N LEU A 8 -1.02 23.18 20.41
CA LEU A 8 -0.48 22.77 21.72
C LEU A 8 -1.24 23.33 22.92
N GLY A 9 -2.30 24.13 22.70
CA GLY A 9 -3.07 24.79 23.75
C GLY A 9 -2.26 25.83 24.54
N LEU A 10 -1.43 26.61 23.86
CA LEU A 10 -0.53 27.61 24.45
C LEU A 10 -0.65 28.94 23.71
N SER A 11 -0.37 30.07 24.38
CA SER A 11 -0.22 31.36 23.69
C SER A 11 1.07 31.40 22.84
N ALA A 12 1.11 32.16 21.75
CA ALA A 12 2.32 32.38 20.94
C ALA A 12 3.54 32.78 21.79
N LYS A 13 3.39 33.68 22.78
CA LYS A 13 4.44 34.06 23.74
C LYS A 13 5.03 32.86 24.50
N LYS A 14 4.19 31.90 24.89
CA LYS A 14 4.61 30.65 25.57
C LYS A 14 5.31 29.69 24.61
N ILE A 15 4.98 29.70 23.31
CA ILE A 15 5.68 28.96 22.27
C ILE A 15 7.05 29.57 21.99
N LYS A 16 7.14 30.89 21.74
CA LYS A 16 8.43 31.60 21.56
C LYS A 16 9.39 31.35 22.74
N LYS A 17 8.86 31.37 23.99
CA LYS A 17 9.64 31.03 25.19
C LYS A 17 10.15 29.57 25.20
N ARG A 18 9.37 28.62 24.66
CA ARG A 18 9.78 27.21 24.55
C ARG A 18 10.82 27.02 23.46
N ILE A 19 10.65 27.64 22.31
CA ILE A 19 11.64 27.68 21.22
C ILE A 19 12.98 28.17 21.77
N LYS A 20 13.00 29.35 22.42
CA LYS A 20 14.21 29.91 23.05
C LYS A 20 14.91 28.93 24.00
N LYS A 21 14.12 28.18 24.78
CA LYS A 21 14.61 27.23 25.78
C LYS A 21 14.95 25.84 25.23
N GLY A 22 14.71 25.54 23.96
CA GLY A 22 14.88 24.17 23.43
C GLY A 22 13.82 23.19 23.92
N TYR A 23 12.61 23.66 24.22
CA TYR A 23 11.53 22.88 24.85
C TYR A 23 10.35 22.59 23.89
N LEU A 24 10.68 22.26 22.65
CA LEU A 24 9.80 21.61 21.68
C LEU A 24 10.57 20.43 21.07
N GLN A 25 10.01 19.24 21.12
CA GLN A 25 10.63 18.04 20.55
C GLN A 25 10.02 17.79 19.17
N LEU A 26 10.87 17.62 18.15
CA LEU A 26 10.49 17.22 16.81
C LEU A 26 10.98 15.79 16.55
N ARG A 27 10.14 14.95 15.95
CA ARG A 27 10.47 13.55 15.67
C ARG A 27 10.01 13.15 14.28
N HIS A 28 10.72 12.22 13.67
CA HIS A 28 10.32 11.56 12.44
C HIS A 28 10.45 10.06 12.68
N ARG A 29 9.33 9.32 12.56
CA ARG A 29 9.21 7.94 13.06
C ARG A 29 9.74 7.85 14.51
N ASP A 30 10.70 6.96 14.76
CA ASP A 30 11.34 6.79 16.06
C ASP A 30 12.51 7.76 16.31
N GLY A 31 12.99 8.46 15.29
CA GLY A 31 14.13 9.39 15.37
C GLY A 31 13.77 10.76 15.93
N GLU A 32 14.69 11.37 16.68
CA GLU A 32 14.60 12.78 17.07
C GLU A 32 15.24 13.66 15.98
N VAL A 33 14.51 14.70 15.57
CA VAL A 33 14.92 15.62 14.51
C VAL A 33 15.50 16.87 15.15
N ALA A 34 16.72 17.20 14.77
CA ALA A 34 17.37 18.42 15.21
C ALA A 34 16.75 19.65 14.52
N TRP A 35 16.53 20.71 15.30
CA TRP A 35 15.97 21.96 14.77
C TRP A 35 16.72 23.19 15.28
N GLN A 36 16.69 24.26 14.51
CA GLN A 36 17.24 25.57 14.83
C GLN A 36 16.12 26.57 15.07
N ALA A 37 16.25 27.44 16.08
CA ALA A 37 15.29 28.50 16.31
C ALA A 37 15.47 29.62 15.28
N ALA A 38 14.36 30.19 14.77
CA ALA A 38 14.43 31.49 14.11
C ALA A 38 14.99 32.55 15.07
N THR A 39 15.68 33.57 14.56
CA THR A 39 16.36 34.60 15.36
C THR A 39 15.45 35.27 16.39
N ASP A 40 14.21 35.57 16.01
CA ASP A 40 13.19 36.17 16.89
C ASP A 40 12.38 35.13 17.70
N ASN A 41 12.75 33.86 17.59
CA ASN A 41 12.06 32.69 18.16
C ASN A 41 10.61 32.51 17.65
N SER A 42 10.26 33.08 16.50
CA SER A 42 8.93 32.90 15.89
C SER A 42 8.72 31.49 15.35
N GLY A 43 9.77 30.75 14.99
CA GLY A 43 9.65 29.47 14.31
C GLY A 43 10.82 28.52 14.58
N LEU A 44 10.72 27.35 13.94
CA LEU A 44 11.71 26.29 13.93
C LEU A 44 12.13 26.07 12.47
N TYR A 45 13.43 25.98 12.22
CA TYR A 45 13.98 25.43 10.99
C TYR A 45 14.43 23.99 11.26
N PHE A 46 14.10 23.07 10.37
CA PHE A 46 14.58 21.69 10.40
C PHE A 46 14.74 21.19 8.97
N TYR A 47 15.59 20.18 8.78
CA TYR A 47 15.72 19.50 7.50
C TYR A 47 14.67 18.38 7.41
N ALA A 48 14.00 18.29 6.27
CA ALA A 48 13.00 17.28 5.99
C ALA A 48 13.28 16.64 4.64
N GLU A 49 13.28 15.32 4.59
CA GLU A 49 13.46 14.55 3.37
C GLU A 49 12.11 14.33 2.66
N GLY A 50 12.15 14.21 1.33
CA GLY A 50 11.06 13.60 0.58
C GLY A 50 10.86 12.13 1.00
N ILE A 51 9.70 11.57 0.70
CA ILE A 51 9.42 10.16 0.93
C ILE A 51 9.38 9.42 -0.41
N ASP A 52 10.07 8.28 -0.47
CA ASP A 52 9.95 7.28 -1.53
C ASP A 52 8.99 6.20 -1.01
N SER A 53 7.77 6.18 -1.56
CA SER A 53 6.70 5.31 -1.10
C SER A 53 5.61 5.14 -2.15
N LEU A 54 5.16 3.88 -2.32
CA LEU A 54 4.01 3.52 -3.14
C LEU A 54 2.67 3.94 -2.53
N TYR A 55 2.65 4.19 -1.22
CA TYR A 55 1.43 4.34 -0.44
C TYR A 55 1.07 5.79 -0.15
N THR A 56 2.04 6.71 -0.15
CA THR A 56 1.78 8.12 0.20
C THR A 56 2.90 9.02 -0.29
N ILE A 57 2.56 10.28 -0.54
CA ILE A 57 3.53 11.36 -0.80
C ILE A 57 3.83 12.20 0.45
N ASP A 58 3.12 11.95 1.56
CA ASP A 58 3.22 12.73 2.78
C ASP A 58 4.28 12.12 3.72
N ASN A 59 5.35 12.89 3.96
CA ASN A 59 6.32 12.57 4.99
C ASN A 59 5.96 13.26 6.31
N VAL A 60 5.77 12.49 7.40
CA VAL A 60 5.19 13.00 8.64
C VAL A 60 6.24 13.25 9.73
N TYR A 61 6.11 14.42 10.38
CA TYR A 61 6.95 14.88 11.47
C TYR A 61 6.11 15.28 12.68
N TRP A 62 6.51 14.83 13.86
CA TRP A 62 5.76 14.97 15.11
C TRP A 62 6.35 16.03 16.02
N LEU A 63 5.59 17.11 16.26
CA LEU A 63 5.95 18.16 17.20
C LEU A 63 5.25 17.97 18.55
N LYS A 64 6.03 17.83 19.63
CA LYS A 64 5.53 17.60 20.99
C LYS A 64 6.15 18.56 22.00
N LYS A 65 5.46 18.77 23.12
CA LYS A 65 6.03 19.48 24.28
C LYS A 65 7.08 18.57 24.93
N GLY A 66 8.33 19.00 24.97
CA GLY A 66 9.43 18.23 25.55
C GLY A 66 10.77 18.89 25.27
N LYS A 67 11.84 18.41 25.91
CA LYS A 67 13.20 18.81 25.53
C LYS A 67 13.42 18.32 24.09
N GLY A 68 13.77 19.23 23.18
CA GLY A 68 14.10 18.90 21.81
C GLY A 68 15.60 18.87 21.57
N GLN A 69 15.98 18.15 20.53
CA GLN A 69 17.32 18.21 19.96
C GLN A 69 17.50 19.54 19.23
N LYS A 70 18.39 20.40 19.75
CA LYS A 70 18.84 21.58 19.01
C LYS A 70 19.82 21.14 17.92
N MET A 71 19.73 21.80 16.77
CA MET A 71 20.73 21.72 15.72
C MET A 71 22.08 22.20 16.27
N THR A 72 23.14 21.46 15.98
CA THR A 72 24.51 21.87 16.30
C THR A 72 25.02 22.81 15.23
N THR A 73 26.02 23.63 15.56
CA THR A 73 26.68 24.49 14.58
C THR A 73 28.00 23.88 14.13
N ALA A 74 28.47 24.28 12.96
CA ALA A 74 29.83 24.03 12.47
C ALA A 74 30.40 25.34 11.89
N ASP A 75 31.70 25.53 12.05
CA ASP A 75 32.43 26.73 11.62
C ASP A 75 32.68 26.67 10.11
N GLY A 76 32.25 27.71 9.38
CA GLY A 76 32.48 27.90 7.95
C GLY A 76 33.79 28.61 7.62
N GLY A 77 34.57 29.04 8.62
CA GLY A 77 35.95 29.54 8.50
C GLY A 77 36.11 31.03 8.17
N SER A 78 35.01 31.77 7.98
CA SER A 78 34.95 33.17 7.54
C SER A 78 35.91 33.49 6.39
N PRO A 79 35.91 32.71 5.29
CA PRO A 79 36.90 32.86 4.24
C PRO A 79 36.71 34.17 3.48
N SER A 80 37.78 34.69 2.90
CA SER A 80 37.65 35.72 1.86
C SER A 80 36.80 35.18 0.70
N PRO A 81 35.90 36.00 0.09
CA PRO A 81 35.10 35.55 -1.05
C PRO A 81 36.00 35.04 -2.18
N ALA A 82 35.80 33.79 -2.58
CA ALA A 82 36.54 33.18 -3.69
C ALA A 82 35.67 33.13 -4.96
N LEU A 83 36.33 33.10 -6.13
CA LEU A 83 35.65 32.77 -7.38
C LEU A 83 35.00 31.38 -7.27
N VAL A 84 33.85 31.20 -7.92
CA VAL A 84 33.20 29.88 -8.00
C VAL A 84 34.16 28.94 -8.73
N GLN A 85 34.71 27.96 -8.02
CA GLN A 85 35.61 26.96 -8.59
C GLN A 85 34.98 25.58 -8.52
N GLY A 86 35.08 24.85 -9.62
CA GLY A 86 34.65 23.47 -9.72
C GLY A 86 33.16 23.27 -9.99
N SER A 87 32.81 21.99 -10.05
CA SER A 87 31.46 21.46 -10.17
C SER A 87 31.32 20.27 -9.22
N PHE A 88 30.11 19.77 -9.08
CA PHE A 88 29.83 18.49 -8.44
C PHE A 88 28.93 17.66 -9.35
N THR A 89 28.90 16.34 -9.15
CA THR A 89 27.93 15.49 -9.84
C THR A 89 26.56 15.68 -9.19
N ALA A 90 25.62 16.26 -9.93
CA ALA A 90 24.20 16.27 -9.57
C ALA A 90 23.48 15.16 -10.32
N THR A 91 22.34 14.71 -9.78
CA THR A 91 21.48 13.73 -10.43
C THR A 91 20.08 14.32 -10.59
N GLN A 92 19.58 14.35 -11.82
CA GLN A 92 18.18 14.62 -12.14
C GLN A 92 17.46 13.29 -12.29
N HIS A 93 16.63 12.95 -11.31
CA HIS A 93 15.72 11.80 -11.36
C HIS A 93 14.42 12.20 -12.07
N SER A 94 13.93 11.35 -12.97
CA SER A 94 12.69 11.57 -13.73
C SER A 94 11.85 10.30 -13.76
N GLU A 95 10.63 10.39 -13.22
CA GLU A 95 9.62 9.32 -13.20
C GLU A 95 8.22 9.92 -13.30
N GLN A 96 7.24 9.14 -13.76
CA GLN A 96 5.83 9.46 -13.63
C GLN A 96 5.06 8.16 -13.38
N ASP A 97 4.20 8.14 -12.38
CA ASP A 97 3.40 6.95 -12.10
C ASP A 97 2.06 7.01 -12.85
N LYS A 98 1.98 6.36 -14.01
CA LYS A 98 0.78 6.43 -14.88
C LYS A 98 0.10 5.10 -15.12
N ILE A 99 0.87 4.03 -15.23
CA ILE A 99 0.36 2.73 -15.67
C ILE A 99 0.74 1.69 -14.63
N ALA A 100 -0.27 1.08 -14.01
CA ALA A 100 -0.07 -0.03 -13.10
C ALA A 100 0.05 -1.36 -13.87
N VAL A 101 1.16 -2.08 -13.68
CA VAL A 101 1.39 -3.41 -14.26
C VAL A 101 1.41 -4.46 -13.16
N LEU A 102 0.24 -5.03 -12.85
CA LEU A 102 0.09 -5.97 -11.74
C LEU A 102 0.43 -7.41 -12.10
N VAL A 103 0.55 -7.76 -13.37
CA VAL A 103 0.85 -9.15 -13.77
C VAL A 103 2.32 -9.53 -13.50
N GLN A 104 3.18 -8.54 -13.30
CA GLN A 104 4.55 -8.70 -12.86
C GLN A 104 4.61 -8.32 -11.39
N ALA A 105 5.10 -9.24 -10.56
CA ALA A 105 5.12 -9.06 -9.12
C ALA A 105 6.36 -8.27 -8.66
N THR A 106 6.53 -7.07 -9.19
CA THR A 106 7.62 -6.15 -8.85
C THR A 106 7.30 -5.38 -7.57
N ALA A 107 8.34 -4.84 -6.92
CA ALA A 107 8.16 -4.03 -5.72
C ALA A 107 7.41 -2.74 -6.05
N ASP A 108 7.82 -2.06 -7.13
CA ASP A 108 7.12 -0.94 -7.75
C ASP A 108 6.44 -1.43 -9.02
N TYR A 109 5.12 -1.21 -9.11
CA TYR A 109 4.27 -1.66 -10.20
C TYR A 109 3.71 -0.49 -11.02
N TRP A 110 4.14 0.74 -10.73
CA TRP A 110 3.80 1.92 -11.53
C TRP A 110 4.89 2.19 -12.56
N TYR A 111 4.47 2.57 -13.76
CA TYR A 111 5.34 2.86 -14.88
C TYR A 111 4.92 4.17 -15.54
N TRP A 112 5.89 4.88 -16.12
CA TRP A 112 5.66 6.11 -16.85
C TRP A 112 4.96 5.85 -18.16
N ASP A 113 5.52 4.99 -19.00
CA ASP A 113 4.97 4.70 -20.32
C ASP A 113 5.50 3.36 -20.85
N TRP A 114 5.03 2.94 -22.02
CA TRP A 114 5.50 1.73 -22.71
C TRP A 114 5.76 1.96 -24.20
N LEU A 115 6.56 1.09 -24.79
CA LEU A 115 6.94 1.09 -26.20
C LEU A 115 6.70 -0.29 -26.80
N THR A 116 6.32 -0.31 -28.08
CA THR A 116 6.33 -1.53 -28.92
C THR A 116 7.41 -1.49 -29.98
N ASN A 117 7.83 -2.65 -30.47
CA ASN A 117 8.78 -2.75 -31.58
C ASN A 117 8.35 -1.88 -32.78
N GLY A 118 9.29 -1.09 -33.30
CA GLY A 118 9.07 -0.09 -34.35
C GLY A 118 8.57 1.27 -33.85
N SER A 119 8.36 1.46 -32.54
CA SER A 119 7.95 2.76 -31.97
C SER A 119 9.12 3.56 -31.41
N SER A 120 8.93 4.87 -31.29
CA SER A 120 9.85 5.81 -30.65
C SER A 120 9.05 6.73 -29.72
N LYS A 121 9.60 7.03 -28.54
CA LYS A 121 9.00 7.97 -27.57
C LYS A 121 10.03 8.91 -26.98
N ASP A 122 9.60 10.15 -26.78
CA ASP A 122 10.40 11.23 -26.21
C ASP A 122 9.94 11.53 -24.78
N PHE A 123 10.92 11.67 -23.88
CA PHE A 123 10.74 11.99 -22.48
C PHE A 123 11.54 13.25 -22.17
N GLY A 124 10.82 14.36 -21.96
CA GLY A 124 11.43 15.64 -21.64
C GLY A 124 11.88 15.71 -20.17
N PHE A 125 13.06 16.26 -19.93
CA PHE A 125 13.57 16.56 -18.59
C PHE A 125 14.30 17.90 -18.59
N ASN A 126 14.40 18.55 -17.43
CA ASN A 126 15.11 19.82 -17.30
C ASN A 126 16.36 19.65 -16.44
N LEU A 127 17.48 20.21 -16.89
CA LEU A 127 18.69 20.35 -16.11
C LEU A 127 18.90 21.82 -15.76
N ASN A 128 19.47 22.05 -14.60
CA ASN A 128 19.78 23.39 -14.12
C ASN A 128 21.24 23.44 -13.69
N GLY A 129 21.89 24.60 -13.83
CA GLY A 129 23.25 24.80 -13.36
C GLY A 129 24.28 23.88 -14.05
N LEU A 130 24.04 23.43 -15.29
CA LEU A 130 24.95 22.59 -16.05
C LEU A 130 26.33 23.26 -16.15
N ALA A 131 27.34 22.60 -15.59
CA ALA A 131 28.74 23.00 -15.71
C ALA A 131 29.35 22.43 -17.00
N GLY A 132 30.40 23.08 -17.50
CA GLY A 132 31.25 22.47 -18.51
C GLY A 132 31.92 21.21 -17.98
N GLY A 133 32.01 20.18 -18.83
CA GLY A 133 32.63 18.88 -18.51
C GLY A 133 32.46 17.92 -19.67
N THR A 134 33.09 16.75 -19.58
CA THR A 134 33.03 15.71 -20.63
C THR A 134 32.26 14.48 -20.21
N ASN A 135 31.87 14.36 -18.93
CA ASN A 135 31.31 13.13 -18.39
C ASN A 135 29.94 13.39 -17.78
N ALA A 136 28.92 12.75 -18.35
CA ALA A 136 27.58 12.60 -17.78
C ALA A 136 27.21 11.12 -17.83
N SER A 137 26.25 10.70 -17.00
CA SER A 137 25.77 9.34 -17.00
C SER A 137 24.25 9.26 -17.00
N LEU A 138 23.74 8.23 -17.67
CA LEU A 138 22.33 7.88 -17.70
C LEU A 138 22.17 6.53 -17.03
N LYS A 139 21.27 6.45 -16.04
CA LYS A 139 20.73 5.19 -15.54
C LYS A 139 19.26 5.11 -15.92
N LEU A 140 18.92 4.13 -16.73
CA LEU A 140 17.58 3.92 -17.27
C LEU A 140 17.00 2.63 -16.68
N GLN A 141 15.78 2.70 -16.16
CA GLN A 141 15.05 1.56 -15.59
C GLN A 141 13.89 1.18 -16.51
N LEU A 142 14.02 0.03 -17.15
CA LEU A 142 13.04 -0.53 -18.07
C LEU A 142 12.53 -1.88 -17.55
N GLN A 143 11.39 -2.31 -18.06
CA GLN A 143 10.84 -3.64 -17.82
C GLN A 143 10.41 -4.26 -19.15
N GLY A 144 10.99 -5.42 -19.49
CA GLY A 144 10.45 -6.25 -20.57
C GLY A 144 9.09 -6.80 -20.16
N PHE A 145 8.11 -6.83 -21.05
CA PHE A 145 6.78 -7.34 -20.72
C PHE A 145 6.36 -8.58 -21.49
N SER A 146 6.80 -8.71 -22.74
CA SER A 146 6.58 -9.91 -23.56
C SER A 146 7.71 -10.92 -23.39
N GLU A 147 7.45 -12.19 -23.73
CA GLU A 147 8.45 -13.27 -23.74
C GLU A 147 9.50 -13.14 -24.87
N THR A 148 9.34 -12.11 -25.71
CA THR A 148 10.15 -11.86 -26.89
C THR A 148 11.49 -11.18 -26.55
N ASP A 149 12.33 -11.02 -27.56
CA ASP A 149 13.47 -10.10 -27.46
C ASP A 149 12.98 -8.64 -27.48
N HIS A 150 13.72 -7.81 -26.78
CA HIS A 150 13.56 -6.38 -26.67
C HIS A 150 14.83 -5.73 -27.17
N ASP A 151 14.70 -4.69 -27.99
CA ASP A 151 15.84 -3.97 -28.55
C ASP A 151 15.58 -2.47 -28.44
N ILE A 152 16.30 -1.80 -27.55
CA ILE A 152 16.11 -0.38 -27.24
C ILE A 152 17.36 0.40 -27.58
N ASP A 153 17.24 1.34 -28.52
CA ASP A 153 18.22 2.41 -28.72
C ASP A 153 17.84 3.61 -27.87
N VAL A 154 18.87 4.26 -27.31
CA VAL A 154 18.72 5.37 -26.37
C VAL A 154 19.46 6.58 -26.91
N LEU A 155 18.74 7.68 -27.10
CA LEU A 155 19.30 8.94 -27.56
C LEU A 155 19.09 10.03 -26.51
N ILE A 156 20.08 10.91 -26.37
CA ILE A 156 19.98 12.17 -25.63
C ILE A 156 20.07 13.29 -26.64
N ASN A 157 19.05 14.16 -26.68
CA ASN A 157 18.96 15.29 -27.59
C ASN A 157 19.23 14.90 -29.07
N GLY A 158 18.73 13.74 -29.49
CA GLY A 158 18.87 13.21 -30.85
C GLY A 158 20.20 12.50 -31.16
N VAL A 159 21.11 12.39 -30.20
CA VAL A 159 22.39 11.67 -30.36
C VAL A 159 22.33 10.34 -29.62
N ALA A 160 22.63 9.24 -30.31
CA ALA A 160 22.66 7.91 -29.71
C ALA A 160 23.77 7.80 -28.66
N VAL A 161 23.40 7.40 -27.44
CA VAL A 161 24.32 7.23 -26.31
C VAL A 161 24.45 5.78 -25.86
N ALA A 162 23.43 4.94 -26.10
CA ALA A 162 23.45 3.53 -25.76
C ALA A 162 22.46 2.72 -26.58
N SER A 163 22.62 1.40 -26.53
CA SER A 163 21.60 0.44 -26.91
C SER A 163 21.55 -0.71 -25.90
N ALA A 164 20.40 -1.38 -25.81
CA ALA A 164 20.19 -2.50 -24.91
C ALA A 164 19.32 -3.56 -25.57
N ASN A 165 19.80 -4.80 -25.52
CA ASN A 165 19.04 -5.98 -25.90
C ASN A 165 18.89 -6.93 -24.69
N TRP A 166 17.69 -7.50 -24.53
CA TRP A 166 17.40 -8.56 -23.57
C TRP A 166 16.15 -9.32 -24.01
N SER A 167 15.85 -10.45 -23.36
CA SER A 167 14.67 -11.26 -23.68
C SER A 167 13.83 -11.50 -22.44
N GLY A 168 12.52 -11.57 -22.65
CA GLY A 168 11.56 -11.99 -21.64
C GLY A 168 11.13 -10.90 -20.66
N PRO A 169 10.14 -11.22 -19.81
CA PRO A 169 9.46 -10.26 -18.95
C PRO A 169 10.27 -9.93 -17.68
N VAL A 170 11.46 -9.36 -17.85
CA VAL A 170 12.40 -9.07 -16.75
C VAL A 170 12.76 -7.58 -16.66
N ASP A 171 13.08 -7.16 -15.43
CA ASP A 171 13.66 -5.84 -15.15
C ASP A 171 14.98 -5.66 -15.92
N LYS A 172 15.17 -4.49 -16.51
CA LYS A 172 16.39 -4.09 -17.20
C LYS A 172 16.85 -2.72 -16.73
N THR A 173 17.94 -2.69 -15.98
CA THR A 173 18.69 -1.45 -15.72
C THR A 173 19.81 -1.31 -16.75
N LEU A 174 19.83 -0.17 -17.46
CA LEU A 174 20.92 0.24 -18.34
C LEU A 174 21.66 1.40 -17.69
N SER A 175 22.99 1.32 -17.63
CA SER A 175 23.83 2.43 -17.15
C SER A 175 24.91 2.72 -18.18
N VAL A 176 25.01 3.98 -18.60
CA VAL A 176 25.94 4.42 -19.64
C VAL A 176 26.53 5.78 -19.30
N GLU A 177 27.83 5.94 -19.57
CA GLU A 177 28.51 7.24 -19.56
C GLU A 177 28.47 7.82 -20.99
N PHE A 178 28.25 9.12 -21.11
CA PHE A 178 28.23 9.84 -22.38
C PHE A 178 28.82 11.25 -22.23
N ASP A 179 29.07 11.90 -23.36
CA ASP A 179 29.62 13.26 -23.37
C ASP A 179 28.61 14.25 -22.78
N ALA A 180 28.98 14.91 -21.67
CA ALA A 180 28.16 15.95 -21.06
C ALA A 180 27.88 17.13 -22.02
N GLY A 181 28.69 17.32 -23.08
CA GLY A 181 28.42 18.28 -24.15
C GLY A 181 27.14 18.03 -24.95
N LEU A 182 26.52 16.84 -24.81
CA LEU A 182 25.20 16.56 -25.38
C LEU A 182 24.05 17.19 -24.58
N LEU A 183 24.29 17.59 -23.33
CA LEU A 183 23.28 18.16 -22.45
C LEU A 183 23.14 19.67 -22.67
N LEU A 184 21.93 20.16 -22.46
CA LEU A 184 21.58 21.57 -22.55
C LEU A 184 21.20 22.10 -21.16
N GLU A 185 21.53 23.35 -20.87
CA GLU A 185 20.91 24.07 -19.75
C GLU A 185 19.42 24.23 -20.06
N GLY A 186 18.56 23.88 -19.11
CA GLY A 186 17.11 23.84 -19.29
C GLY A 186 16.63 22.52 -19.93
N GLY A 187 15.82 22.64 -20.98
CA GLY A 187 15.10 21.50 -21.57
C GLY A 187 15.99 20.54 -22.36
N ASN A 188 15.86 19.25 -22.05
CA ASN A 188 16.51 18.13 -22.71
C ASN A 188 15.48 17.05 -23.04
N THR A 189 15.83 16.14 -23.95
CA THR A 189 15.00 15.02 -24.35
C THR A 189 15.77 13.71 -24.29
N LEU A 190 15.21 12.73 -23.58
CA LEU A 190 15.56 11.30 -23.70
C LEU A 190 14.63 10.68 -24.74
N THR A 191 15.17 10.11 -25.80
CA THR A 191 14.40 9.35 -26.79
C THR A 191 14.71 7.87 -26.63
N LEU A 192 13.67 7.06 -26.47
CA LEU A 192 13.76 5.60 -26.52
C LEU A 192 13.17 5.12 -27.85
N ILE A 193 13.93 4.33 -28.60
CA ILE A 193 13.50 3.74 -29.86
C ILE A 193 13.51 2.23 -29.68
N HIS A 194 12.37 1.58 -29.90
CA HIS A 194 12.29 0.13 -29.89
C HIS A 194 12.49 -0.40 -31.31
N GLY A 195 13.58 -1.12 -31.54
CA GLY A 195 13.97 -1.65 -32.85
C GLY A 195 12.88 -2.53 -33.49
N PRO A 196 12.80 -2.57 -34.84
CA PRO A 196 11.87 -3.44 -35.55
C PRO A 196 12.32 -4.91 -35.45
N ARG A 197 11.39 -5.83 -35.18
CA ARG A 197 11.64 -7.28 -35.23
C ARG A 197 11.20 -7.86 -36.58
N ASN A 198 12.07 -8.63 -37.22
CA ASN A 198 11.68 -9.49 -38.34
C ASN A 198 11.02 -10.75 -37.75
N GLY A 199 9.72 -10.98 -37.96
CA GLY A 199 9.08 -12.27 -37.61
C GLY A 199 7.77 -12.28 -36.82
N GLY A 200 7.10 -11.14 -36.58
CA GLY A 200 5.64 -11.11 -36.35
C GLY A 200 5.10 -11.00 -34.90
N GLU A 201 5.89 -11.27 -33.86
CA GLU A 201 5.42 -11.09 -32.47
C GLU A 201 5.71 -9.67 -31.96
N THR A 202 4.68 -9.05 -31.33
CA THR A 202 4.80 -7.70 -30.77
C THR A 202 5.57 -7.74 -29.46
N SER A 203 6.61 -6.90 -29.35
CA SER A 203 7.44 -6.78 -28.16
C SER A 203 7.04 -5.55 -27.35
N PHE A 204 6.83 -5.69 -26.04
CA PHE A 204 6.42 -4.59 -25.15
C PHE A 204 7.51 -4.30 -24.10
N VAL A 205 7.87 -3.03 -23.95
CA VAL A 205 8.83 -2.54 -22.94
C VAL A 205 8.23 -1.36 -22.20
N TYR A 206 8.27 -1.38 -20.87
CA TYR A 206 7.85 -0.27 -20.03
C TYR A 206 9.06 0.55 -19.59
N LEU A 207 8.90 1.87 -19.55
CA LEU A 207 9.79 2.79 -18.85
C LEU A 207 9.25 2.98 -17.43
N ASN A 208 10.06 2.66 -16.43
CA ASN A 208 9.79 3.07 -15.05
C ASN A 208 10.30 4.50 -14.85
N ALA A 209 11.63 4.65 -14.73
CA ALA A 209 12.26 5.94 -14.46
C ALA A 209 13.64 6.04 -15.12
N PHE A 210 14.23 7.24 -15.09
CA PHE A 210 15.62 7.45 -15.44
C PHE A 210 16.30 8.54 -14.61
N ASP A 211 17.59 8.35 -14.37
CA ASP A 211 18.48 9.29 -13.71
C ASP A 211 19.52 9.82 -14.70
N VAL A 212 19.62 11.14 -14.84
CA VAL A 212 20.73 11.78 -15.55
C VAL A 212 21.66 12.42 -14.53
N SER A 213 22.88 11.91 -14.42
CA SER A 213 23.93 12.51 -13.61
C SER A 213 24.85 13.38 -14.46
N TYR A 214 25.10 14.61 -14.02
CA TYR A 214 25.77 15.63 -14.82
C TYR A 214 26.62 16.56 -13.94
N PRO A 215 27.66 17.20 -14.51
CA PRO A 215 28.42 18.22 -13.80
C PRO A 215 27.52 19.44 -13.55
N HIS A 216 27.36 19.83 -12.29
CA HIS A 216 26.56 20.97 -11.87
C HIS A 216 27.48 22.02 -11.22
N SER A 217 27.37 23.27 -11.67
CA SER A 217 28.06 24.43 -11.11
C SER A 217 27.52 24.75 -9.72
N TYR A 218 28.29 25.33 -8.81
CA TYR A 218 27.75 25.77 -7.51
C TYR A 218 26.90 27.06 -7.65
N VAL A 219 25.74 26.93 -8.30
CA VAL A 219 24.78 28.00 -8.57
C VAL A 219 23.40 27.53 -8.12
N ALA A 220 22.78 28.30 -7.23
CA ALA A 220 21.42 28.04 -6.78
C ALA A 220 20.41 28.38 -7.87
N VAL A 221 19.37 27.54 -7.97
CA VAL A 221 18.23 27.74 -8.85
C VAL A 221 16.98 27.81 -7.99
N ALA A 222 16.12 28.79 -8.28
CA ALA A 222 14.98 29.14 -7.43
C ALA A 222 15.38 29.33 -5.96
N ASP A 223 16.52 30.01 -5.73
CA ASP A 223 17.02 30.38 -4.41
C ASP A 223 17.42 29.21 -3.49
N GLY A 224 17.69 28.02 -4.04
CA GLY A 224 18.23 26.89 -3.29
C GLY A 224 19.18 26.00 -4.08
N LEU A 225 20.05 25.28 -3.36
CA LEU A 225 20.91 24.24 -3.90
C LEU A 225 21.24 23.19 -2.82
N ALA A 226 20.94 21.92 -3.11
CA ALA A 226 21.55 20.80 -2.40
C ALA A 226 22.75 20.31 -3.22
N PHE A 227 23.91 20.13 -2.59
CA PHE A 227 25.15 19.82 -3.29
C PHE A 227 26.11 18.98 -2.46
N MET A 228 27.02 18.30 -3.14
CA MET A 228 28.17 17.64 -2.52
C MET A 228 29.36 18.58 -2.60
N ALA A 229 30.17 18.67 -1.54
CA ALA A 229 31.48 19.30 -1.66
C ALA A 229 32.36 18.47 -2.61
N ALA A 230 32.94 19.09 -3.63
CA ALA A 230 33.82 18.42 -4.59
C ALA A 230 34.96 17.68 -3.86
N GLY A 231 35.17 16.41 -4.23
CA GLY A 231 36.19 15.56 -3.60
C GLY A 231 37.61 16.13 -3.69
N GLU A 232 37.91 16.94 -4.71
CA GLU A 232 39.20 17.60 -4.86
C GLU A 232 39.50 18.60 -3.73
N LEU A 233 38.47 19.21 -3.11
CA LEU A 233 38.60 20.12 -1.98
C LEU A 233 39.00 19.41 -0.66
N SER A 234 38.95 18.06 -0.64
CA SER A 234 39.33 17.25 0.52
C SER A 234 40.82 16.89 0.59
N SER A 235 41.63 17.31 -0.40
CA SER A 235 43.06 16.99 -0.41
C SER A 235 43.83 17.69 0.72
N GLU A 236 44.64 16.92 1.45
CA GLU A 236 45.57 17.43 2.48
C GLU A 236 46.64 18.39 1.91
N THR A 237 46.86 18.37 0.58
CA THR A 237 47.85 19.21 -0.10
C THR A 237 47.35 20.60 -0.50
N LEU A 238 46.06 20.91 -0.34
CA LEU A 238 45.51 22.24 -0.65
C LEU A 238 45.71 23.23 0.51
N ASN A 239 46.10 24.46 0.20
CA ASN A 239 46.17 25.55 1.17
C ASN A 239 44.75 26.01 1.60
N ALA A 240 44.63 26.77 2.69
CA ALA A 240 43.33 27.17 3.25
C ALA A 240 42.45 27.98 2.26
N GLU A 241 43.07 28.76 1.37
CA GLU A 241 42.37 29.52 0.32
C GLU A 241 41.82 28.62 -0.80
N ALA A 242 42.47 27.48 -1.08
CA ALA A 242 42.04 26.49 -2.05
C ALA A 242 40.98 25.50 -1.52
N LYS A 243 40.54 25.66 -0.26
CA LYS A 243 39.46 24.87 0.36
C LYS A 243 38.13 25.63 0.46
N VAL A 244 38.04 26.83 -0.12
CA VAL A 244 36.83 27.65 -0.08
C VAL A 244 35.85 27.22 -1.17
N LEU A 245 34.62 26.92 -0.79
CA LEU A 245 33.51 26.66 -1.70
C LEU A 245 32.57 27.86 -1.72
N THR A 246 32.24 28.34 -2.92
CA THR A 246 31.31 29.46 -3.12
C THR A 246 30.08 29.00 -3.90
N VAL A 247 28.89 29.20 -3.34
CA VAL A 247 27.61 29.00 -4.01
C VAL A 247 27.01 30.35 -4.39
N SER A 248 26.74 30.58 -5.67
CA SER A 248 26.14 31.81 -6.20
C SER A 248 24.67 31.59 -6.61
N GLY A 249 24.04 32.57 -7.26
CA GLY A 249 22.69 32.43 -7.84
C GLY A 249 21.54 32.84 -6.91
N PHE A 250 21.83 33.34 -5.72
CA PHE A 250 20.78 33.78 -4.78
C PHE A 250 20.29 35.20 -5.13
N SER A 251 18.99 35.42 -4.95
CA SER A 251 18.32 36.71 -5.11
C SER A 251 18.45 37.61 -3.86
N SER A 252 18.80 37.02 -2.70
CA SER A 252 18.87 37.68 -1.40
C SER A 252 20.13 37.29 -0.62
N ALA A 253 20.62 38.21 0.21
CA ALA A 253 21.73 37.97 1.13
C ALA A 253 21.32 37.16 2.38
N ASP A 254 20.02 36.91 2.58
CA ASP A 254 19.53 36.05 3.66
C ASP A 254 19.68 34.57 3.31
N ILE A 255 20.92 34.07 3.27
CA ILE A 255 21.24 32.69 2.86
C ILE A 255 21.48 31.83 4.10
N LYS A 256 20.86 30.65 4.16
CA LYS A 256 21.09 29.62 5.18
C LYS A 256 21.92 28.50 4.58
N LEU A 257 22.90 28.00 5.32
CA LEU A 257 23.73 26.89 4.91
C LEU A 257 23.70 25.79 5.98
N LEU A 258 23.41 24.57 5.55
CA LEU A 258 23.37 23.39 6.41
C LEU A 258 24.28 22.30 5.85
N ASP A 259 25.01 21.60 6.73
CA ASP A 259 25.54 20.27 6.47
C ASP A 259 24.43 19.25 6.75
N ILE A 260 23.96 18.58 5.69
CA ILE A 260 22.87 17.61 5.68
C ILE A 260 23.37 16.16 5.56
N SER A 261 24.67 15.93 5.78
CA SER A 261 25.26 14.57 5.77
C SER A 261 24.66 13.63 6.80
N SER A 262 23.91 14.16 7.78
CA SER A 262 23.06 13.41 8.69
C SER A 262 21.65 14.03 8.71
N PRO A 263 20.69 13.53 7.92
CA PRO A 263 19.39 14.17 7.73
C PRO A 263 18.59 14.49 9.00
N LEU A 264 18.62 13.62 10.01
CA LEU A 264 17.94 13.87 11.29
C LEU A 264 18.74 14.78 12.24
N ARG A 265 20.02 15.02 11.93
CA ARG A 265 20.96 15.81 12.74
C ARG A 265 21.83 16.69 11.84
N PRO A 266 21.22 17.57 11.02
CA PRO A 266 21.99 18.50 10.22
C PRO A 266 22.77 19.44 11.14
N LYS A 267 23.81 20.07 10.60
CA LYS A 267 24.54 21.13 11.30
C LYS A 267 24.32 22.45 10.60
N TRP A 268 24.07 23.50 11.37
CA TRP A 268 24.01 24.86 10.86
C TRP A 268 25.42 25.39 10.64
N ILE A 269 25.74 25.84 9.42
CA ILE A 269 27.06 26.41 9.15
C ILE A 269 27.03 27.89 9.52
N GLU A 270 27.88 28.27 10.48
CA GLU A 270 28.10 29.66 10.90
C GLU A 270 29.39 30.18 10.27
N ASP A 271 29.74 31.45 10.55
CA ASP A 271 31.01 32.04 10.11
C ASP A 271 31.22 31.91 8.59
N THR A 272 30.16 32.11 7.80
CA THR A 272 30.19 32.15 6.34
C THR A 272 30.35 33.58 5.84
N THR A 273 30.93 33.74 4.66
CA THR A 273 31.03 35.07 4.02
C THR A 273 29.98 35.23 2.94
N ILE A 274 29.22 36.33 3.00
CA ILE A 274 28.22 36.68 1.99
C ILE A 274 28.64 37.97 1.29
N ASP A 275 28.68 37.93 -0.04
CA ASP A 275 28.93 39.09 -0.89
C ASP A 275 28.13 39.02 -2.19
N SER A 276 28.37 39.96 -3.10
CA SER A 276 27.66 40.03 -4.37
C SER A 276 28.61 40.20 -5.54
N ALA A 277 28.50 39.29 -6.52
CA ALA A 277 29.18 39.34 -7.80
C ALA A 277 28.20 38.88 -8.88
N GLY A 278 27.39 39.80 -9.40
CA GLY A 278 26.27 39.53 -10.32
C GLY A 278 25.01 39.00 -9.61
N SER A 279 25.17 38.03 -8.70
CA SER A 279 24.14 37.53 -7.77
C SER A 279 24.68 37.53 -6.34
N GLN A 280 23.81 37.31 -5.35
CA GLN A 280 24.25 37.05 -3.99
C GLN A 280 24.90 35.66 -3.94
N ARG A 281 25.99 35.54 -3.20
CA ARG A 281 26.74 34.29 -3.05
C ARG A 281 27.21 34.09 -1.61
N ILE A 282 27.38 32.83 -1.24
CA ILE A 282 27.85 32.41 0.08
C ILE A 282 29.14 31.60 -0.08
N SER A 283 30.17 31.94 0.69
CA SER A 283 31.46 31.27 0.73
C SER A 283 31.72 30.67 2.11
N PHE A 284 32.22 29.43 2.13
CA PHE A 284 32.58 28.71 3.35
C PHE A 284 33.67 27.67 3.08
N VAL A 285 34.31 27.17 4.13
CA VAL A 285 35.24 26.04 4.08
C VAL A 285 34.48 24.77 4.48
N PRO A 286 34.29 23.79 3.58
CA PRO A 286 33.68 22.52 3.93
C PRO A 286 34.46 21.79 5.03
N GLY A 287 33.76 21.06 5.91
CA GLY A 287 34.39 20.18 6.89
C GLY A 287 35.13 19.00 6.23
N GLU A 288 35.95 18.27 6.99
CA GLU A 288 36.69 17.10 6.49
C GLU A 288 35.74 16.03 5.89
N GLY A 289 35.97 15.64 4.63
CA GLY A 289 35.20 14.63 3.89
C GLY A 289 34.30 15.18 2.78
N SER A 290 33.65 14.29 2.03
CA SER A 290 32.68 14.63 0.98
C SER A 290 31.29 14.88 1.60
N GLY A 291 31.14 15.99 2.31
CA GLY A 291 29.88 16.36 2.97
C GLY A 291 28.77 16.74 1.98
N SER A 292 27.52 16.44 2.33
CA SER A 292 26.32 16.92 1.64
C SER A 292 25.83 18.21 2.31
N TYR A 293 25.54 19.23 1.51
CA TYR A 293 25.15 20.55 2.00
C TYR A 293 23.84 21.03 1.35
N LEU A 294 23.13 21.91 2.05
CA LEU A 294 21.96 22.64 1.54
C LEU A 294 22.17 24.13 1.79
N ALA A 295 22.24 24.90 0.71
CA ALA A 295 22.20 26.36 0.75
C ALA A 295 20.82 26.84 0.25
N VAL A 296 20.15 27.71 1.01
CA VAL A 296 18.80 28.18 0.67
C VAL A 296 18.58 29.61 1.16
N ALA A 297 18.00 30.46 0.32
CA ALA A 297 17.61 31.81 0.72
C ALA A 297 16.36 31.77 1.63
N GLY A 298 16.25 32.70 2.58
CA GLY A 298 15.21 32.69 3.61
C GLY A 298 13.78 32.64 3.05
N ALA A 299 13.53 33.30 1.91
CA ALA A 299 12.23 33.31 1.23
C ALA A 299 11.90 31.99 0.50
N ALA A 300 12.90 31.18 0.18
CA ALA A 300 12.74 29.88 -0.49
C ALA A 300 12.64 28.70 0.48
N ILE A 301 12.75 28.95 1.79
CA ILE A 301 12.53 27.92 2.81
C ILE A 301 11.07 27.47 2.76
N LYS A 302 10.87 26.18 2.47
CA LYS A 302 9.53 25.57 2.40
C LYS A 302 8.86 25.53 3.77
N THR A 303 7.54 25.69 3.80
CA THR A 303 6.69 25.42 4.96
C THR A 303 6.06 24.02 4.83
N PRO A 304 5.69 23.36 5.95
CA PRO A 304 4.89 22.14 5.89
C PRO A 304 3.60 22.37 5.07
N ALA A 305 3.17 21.36 4.31
CA ALA A 305 1.92 21.42 3.54
C ALA A 305 0.69 21.62 4.47
N TRP A 306 0.74 21.00 5.65
CA TRP A 306 -0.25 21.16 6.70
C TRP A 306 0.38 20.96 8.08
N VAL A 307 -0.27 21.53 9.10
CA VAL A 307 0.05 21.27 10.51
C VAL A 307 -1.26 21.04 11.26
N ARG A 308 -1.48 19.82 11.74
CA ARG A 308 -2.71 19.43 12.44
C ARG A 308 -2.45 18.90 13.84
N LYS A 309 -3.46 19.02 14.69
CA LYS A 309 -3.40 18.49 16.05
C LYS A 309 -3.82 17.02 16.03
N ASP A 310 -2.93 16.15 16.51
CA ASP A 310 -3.25 14.76 16.79
C ASP A 310 -4.21 14.61 17.99
N THR A 311 -5.16 13.69 17.85
CA THR A 311 -6.01 13.20 18.94
C THR A 311 -5.45 11.88 19.47
N VAL A 312 -4.51 12.00 20.42
CA VAL A 312 -3.79 10.86 21.00
C VAL A 312 -4.67 9.65 21.30
N SER A 313 -4.45 8.59 20.54
CA SER A 313 -5.00 7.26 20.77
C SER A 313 -4.23 6.48 21.85
N ARG A 314 -4.74 5.29 22.16
CA ARG A 314 -4.23 4.44 23.24
C ARG A 314 -4.10 2.98 22.81
N LEU A 315 -3.94 2.72 21.51
CA LEU A 315 -3.86 1.39 20.93
C LEU A 315 -2.66 0.62 21.49
N ARG A 316 -1.55 1.29 21.82
CA ARG A 316 -0.40 0.68 22.49
C ARG A 316 -0.60 0.35 23.97
N LYS A 317 -1.74 0.65 24.62
CA LYS A 317 -1.93 0.31 26.04
C LYS A 317 -2.27 -1.19 26.22
N PRO A 318 -1.48 -1.98 26.97
CA PRO A 318 -1.75 -3.41 27.17
C PRO A 318 -3.09 -3.72 27.84
N ARG A 319 -3.67 -2.75 28.57
CA ARG A 319 -4.98 -2.89 29.23
C ARG A 319 -6.18 -2.94 28.27
N ASN A 320 -5.98 -2.67 26.97
CA ASN A 320 -7.04 -2.74 25.97
C ASN A 320 -7.66 -4.13 25.91
N ARG A 321 -8.94 -4.17 25.55
CA ARG A 321 -9.73 -5.40 25.47
C ARG A 321 -10.72 -5.30 24.33
N ALA A 322 -10.47 -6.03 23.25
CA ALA A 322 -11.45 -6.21 22.20
C ALA A 322 -11.15 -7.55 21.52
N ASP A 323 -12.13 -8.44 21.46
CA ASP A 323 -12.05 -9.66 20.65
C ASP A 323 -12.59 -9.40 19.23
N TYR A 324 -13.15 -8.21 18.95
CA TYR A 324 -13.56 -7.73 17.64
C TYR A 324 -13.11 -6.28 17.43
N VAL A 325 -12.32 -6.01 16.40
CA VAL A 325 -11.93 -4.65 16.02
C VAL A 325 -12.53 -4.27 14.67
N VAL A 326 -13.09 -3.07 14.59
CA VAL A 326 -13.54 -2.46 13.32
C VAL A 326 -12.51 -1.40 12.96
N ILE A 327 -11.82 -1.59 11.84
CA ILE A 327 -10.80 -0.69 11.31
C ILE A 327 -11.43 0.10 10.18
N ALA A 328 -11.44 1.42 10.27
CA ALA A 328 -12.06 2.31 9.29
C ALA A 328 -11.35 3.67 9.27
N PRO A 329 -11.32 4.39 8.13
CA PRO A 329 -10.92 5.79 8.11
C PRO A 329 -11.94 6.65 8.89
N VAL A 330 -11.53 7.86 9.28
CA VAL A 330 -12.38 8.78 10.06
C VAL A 330 -13.71 9.09 9.39
N GLU A 331 -13.75 9.13 8.07
CA GLU A 331 -14.95 9.38 7.26
C GLU A 331 -15.99 8.25 7.32
N LEU A 332 -15.56 7.01 7.64
CA LEU A 332 -16.44 5.85 7.84
C LEU A 332 -16.69 5.53 9.32
N ALA A 333 -16.33 6.43 10.24
CA ALA A 333 -16.36 6.18 11.68
C ALA A 333 -17.77 5.88 12.23
N ASP A 334 -18.83 6.47 11.67
CA ASP A 334 -20.19 6.27 12.15
C ASP A 334 -20.77 4.91 11.70
N GLY A 335 -20.52 4.50 10.46
CA GLY A 335 -20.83 3.17 9.96
C GLY A 335 -20.03 2.08 10.67
N ALA A 336 -18.74 2.33 10.94
CA ALA A 336 -17.91 1.46 11.76
C ALA A 336 -18.45 1.30 13.18
N ARG A 337 -18.96 2.39 13.78
CA ARG A 337 -19.61 2.36 15.10
C ARG A 337 -20.90 1.53 15.08
N ALA A 338 -21.73 1.67 14.05
CA ALA A 338 -22.94 0.85 13.91
C ALA A 338 -22.61 -0.66 13.87
N LEU A 339 -21.57 -1.06 13.14
CA LEU A 339 -21.11 -2.45 13.14
C LEU A 339 -20.57 -2.88 14.52
N ALA A 340 -19.77 -2.04 15.17
CA ALA A 340 -19.25 -2.34 16.51
C ALA A 340 -20.37 -2.51 17.54
N ASP A 341 -21.39 -1.64 17.51
CA ASP A 341 -22.55 -1.70 18.41
C ASP A 341 -23.40 -2.95 18.13
N TYR A 342 -23.59 -3.32 16.86
CA TYR A 342 -24.23 -4.58 16.47
C TYR A 342 -23.53 -5.78 17.12
N GLN A 343 -22.20 -5.85 17.01
CA GLN A 343 -21.41 -6.96 17.57
C GLN A 343 -21.36 -6.97 19.09
N ALA A 344 -21.32 -5.80 19.71
CA ALA A 344 -21.45 -5.65 21.15
C ALA A 344 -22.79 -6.22 21.65
N GLY A 345 -23.88 -5.94 20.93
CA GLY A 345 -25.19 -6.53 21.16
C GLY A 345 -25.25 -8.06 21.03
N LYS A 346 -24.28 -8.68 20.36
CA LYS A 346 -24.14 -10.15 20.28
C LYS A 346 -23.24 -10.74 21.35
N GLY A 347 -22.56 -9.91 22.15
CA GLY A 347 -21.68 -10.33 23.25
C GLY A 347 -20.18 -10.28 22.93
N LEU A 348 -19.78 -9.65 21.81
CA LEU A 348 -18.36 -9.37 21.56
C LEU A 348 -17.93 -8.08 22.26
N HIS A 349 -16.67 -7.99 22.63
CA HIS A 349 -16.03 -6.74 23.04
C HIS A 349 -15.56 -6.05 21.75
N ALA A 350 -16.46 -5.31 21.12
CA ALA A 350 -16.18 -4.59 19.88
C ALA A 350 -15.49 -3.24 20.16
N LYS A 351 -14.55 -2.87 19.29
CA LYS A 351 -13.87 -1.57 19.36
C LYS A 351 -13.63 -1.02 17.96
N VAL A 352 -14.11 0.20 17.70
CA VAL A 352 -13.69 0.98 16.54
C VAL A 352 -12.27 1.47 16.76
N VAL A 353 -11.45 1.29 15.73
CA VAL A 353 -10.06 1.71 15.64
C VAL A 353 -9.92 2.49 14.34
N LEU A 354 -9.60 3.78 14.45
CA LEU A 354 -9.43 4.61 13.26
C LEU A 354 -8.12 4.27 12.55
N LEU A 355 -8.13 4.32 11.23
CA LEU A 355 -6.97 3.99 10.39
C LEU A 355 -5.83 4.98 10.62
N GLU A 356 -6.16 6.25 10.82
CA GLU A 356 -5.22 7.33 11.12
C GLU A 356 -4.51 7.08 12.47
N ASP A 357 -5.25 6.61 13.48
CA ASP A 357 -4.67 6.21 14.78
C ASP A 357 -3.68 5.05 14.65
N ILE A 358 -3.93 4.13 13.71
CA ILE A 358 -3.02 3.03 13.41
C ILE A 358 -1.73 3.58 12.78
N TYR A 359 -1.83 4.47 11.79
CA TYR A 359 -0.65 5.08 11.19
C TYR A 359 0.16 5.88 12.20
N ASP A 360 -0.50 6.69 13.02
CA ASP A 360 0.12 7.52 14.04
C ASP A 360 0.88 6.69 15.08
N GLU A 361 0.26 5.62 15.61
CA GLU A 361 0.89 4.80 16.64
C GLU A 361 1.85 3.74 16.08
N PHE A 362 1.66 3.23 14.85
CA PHE A 362 2.38 2.05 14.33
C PHE A 362 3.22 2.31 13.07
N ASN A 363 3.21 3.52 12.52
CA ASN A 363 4.11 3.91 11.42
C ASN A 363 4.57 5.37 11.46
N GLY A 364 4.45 6.04 12.62
CA GLY A 364 4.87 7.44 12.75
C GLY A 364 4.03 8.41 11.93
N GLY A 365 2.76 8.08 11.67
CA GLY A 365 1.81 8.87 10.91
C GLY A 365 1.88 8.67 9.39
N ILE A 366 2.81 7.86 8.90
CA ILE A 366 2.96 7.56 7.47
C ILE A 366 1.98 6.46 7.08
N GLU A 367 1.23 6.68 6.02
CA GLU A 367 0.27 5.70 5.51
C GLU A 367 1.00 4.53 4.85
N ASP A 368 0.70 3.32 5.31
CA ASP A 368 1.30 2.08 4.83
C ASP A 368 0.47 0.89 5.34
N PRO A 369 0.08 -0.08 4.49
CA PRO A 369 -0.67 -1.26 4.93
C PRO A 369 0.06 -2.03 6.04
N SER A 370 1.38 -2.05 6.07
CA SER A 370 2.18 -2.68 7.14
C SER A 370 1.89 -2.12 8.54
N ALA A 371 1.35 -0.91 8.66
CA ALA A 371 0.90 -0.34 9.94
C ALA A 371 -0.27 -1.14 10.54
N ILE A 372 -1.23 -1.58 9.71
CA ILE A 372 -2.39 -2.38 10.13
C ILE A 372 -1.91 -3.74 10.67
N GLN A 373 -0.99 -4.39 9.96
CA GLN A 373 -0.42 -5.67 10.42
C GLN A 373 0.39 -5.49 11.71
N ARG A 374 1.20 -4.43 11.83
CA ARG A 374 1.92 -4.09 13.07
C ARG A 374 0.97 -3.85 14.24
N PHE A 375 -0.14 -3.13 14.02
CA PHE A 375 -1.19 -2.92 15.00
C PHE A 375 -1.83 -4.23 15.46
N LEU A 376 -2.31 -5.05 14.53
CA LEU A 376 -2.99 -6.31 14.85
C LEU A 376 -2.04 -7.31 15.54
N SER A 377 -0.78 -7.38 15.10
CA SER A 377 0.26 -8.18 15.77
C SER A 377 0.51 -7.68 17.20
N TYR A 378 0.61 -6.37 17.40
CA TYR A 378 0.75 -5.79 18.74
C TYR A 378 -0.45 -6.12 19.62
N ALA A 379 -1.67 -5.89 19.13
CA ALA A 379 -2.90 -6.15 19.86
C ALA A 379 -3.02 -7.63 20.25
N TRP A 380 -2.71 -8.55 19.33
CA TRP A 380 -2.72 -10.00 19.59
C TRP A 380 -1.79 -10.43 20.73
N ASN A 381 -0.60 -9.82 20.79
CA ASN A 381 0.45 -10.17 21.73
C ASN A 381 0.33 -9.45 23.09
N ASN A 382 -0.22 -8.23 23.11
CA ASN A 382 -0.09 -7.33 24.26
C ASN A 382 -1.41 -6.88 24.87
N TRP A 383 -2.55 -6.97 24.18
CA TRP A 383 -3.84 -6.58 24.76
C TRP A 383 -4.34 -7.62 25.75
N ARG A 384 -4.98 -7.15 26.83
CA ARG A 384 -5.58 -8.00 27.87
C ARG A 384 -6.64 -8.94 27.31
N LEU A 385 -7.38 -8.51 26.30
CA LEU A 385 -8.18 -9.37 25.43
C LEU A 385 -7.77 -9.05 23.99
N ALA A 386 -7.10 -10.02 23.38
CA ALA A 386 -6.60 -9.95 22.01
C ALA A 386 -7.75 -10.05 20.99
N PRO A 387 -7.67 -9.34 19.86
CA PRO A 387 -8.61 -9.48 18.76
C PRO A 387 -8.63 -10.91 18.23
N ARG A 388 -9.82 -11.43 17.97
CA ARG A 388 -10.06 -12.68 17.26
C ARG A 388 -10.54 -12.41 15.83
N TYR A 389 -11.19 -11.27 15.64
CA TYR A 389 -11.74 -10.79 14.37
C TYR A 389 -11.31 -9.35 14.13
N ALA A 390 -11.02 -9.01 12.88
CA ALA A 390 -10.83 -7.63 12.43
C ALA A 390 -11.63 -7.39 11.15
N ALA A 391 -12.61 -6.49 11.22
CA ALA A 391 -13.36 -6.01 10.07
C ALA A 391 -12.68 -4.77 9.50
N LEU A 392 -12.32 -4.80 8.22
CA LEU A 392 -11.85 -3.66 7.45
C LEU A 392 -13.08 -3.00 6.81
N VAL A 393 -13.40 -1.77 7.19
CA VAL A 393 -14.58 -1.05 6.71
C VAL A 393 -14.10 0.04 5.76
N GLY A 394 -14.38 -0.15 4.48
CA GLY A 394 -13.89 0.65 3.39
C GLY A 394 -13.46 -0.22 2.23
N ASP A 395 -13.73 0.25 1.02
CA ASP A 395 -13.15 -0.32 -0.18
C ASP A 395 -11.61 -0.19 -0.17
N GLY A 396 -10.92 -0.97 -1.01
CA GLY A 396 -9.47 -0.92 -1.11
C GLY A 396 -9.01 -1.12 -2.53
N SER A 397 -7.96 -0.42 -2.93
CA SER A 397 -7.42 -0.42 -4.29
C SER A 397 -5.91 -0.65 -4.28
N TYR A 398 -5.34 -1.12 -5.40
CA TYR A 398 -3.89 -1.07 -5.63
C TYR A 398 -3.38 0.37 -5.82
N ASP A 399 -4.27 1.31 -6.14
CA ASP A 399 -3.97 2.72 -6.32
C ASP A 399 -4.03 3.46 -4.98
N HIS A 400 -3.02 3.22 -4.15
CA HIS A 400 -2.96 3.78 -2.79
C HIS A 400 -2.78 5.30 -2.74
N ARG A 401 -2.22 5.91 -3.79
CA ARG A 401 -1.98 7.36 -3.90
C ARG A 401 -3.08 8.09 -4.67
N ASP A 402 -4.11 7.38 -5.10
CA ASP A 402 -5.20 7.90 -5.93
C ASP A 402 -4.69 8.59 -7.22
N LEU A 403 -3.70 7.96 -7.86
CA LEU A 403 -3.08 8.45 -9.11
C LEU A 403 -4.08 8.47 -10.28
N LEU A 404 -5.11 7.61 -10.24
CA LEU A 404 -6.18 7.56 -11.23
C LEU A 404 -7.36 8.47 -10.87
N GLY A 405 -7.41 9.05 -9.66
CA GLY A 405 -8.43 10.00 -9.20
C GLY A 405 -9.82 9.37 -9.04
N LEU A 406 -9.88 8.11 -8.58
CA LEU A 406 -11.11 7.33 -8.44
C LEU A 406 -11.62 7.28 -6.99
N GLY A 407 -10.75 7.54 -6.01
CA GLY A 407 -11.13 7.66 -4.60
C GLY A 407 -11.63 6.35 -3.96
N ASP A 408 -11.18 5.20 -4.46
CA ASP A 408 -11.62 3.85 -4.03
C ASP A 408 -10.68 3.19 -3.00
N SER A 409 -9.57 3.82 -2.64
CA SER A 409 -8.59 3.31 -1.67
C SER A 409 -8.84 3.78 -0.23
N LEU A 410 -10.00 3.44 0.34
CA LEU A 410 -10.40 3.91 1.70
C LEU A 410 -9.70 3.17 2.84
N VAL A 411 -9.47 1.87 2.67
CA VAL A 411 -8.63 1.05 3.56
C VAL A 411 -7.66 0.27 2.67
N PRO A 412 -6.33 0.45 2.81
CA PRO A 412 -5.37 -0.07 1.85
C PRO A 412 -5.49 -1.60 1.71
N ALA A 413 -5.49 -2.08 0.47
CA ALA A 413 -5.38 -3.50 0.18
C ALA A 413 -3.94 -3.97 0.47
N TRP A 414 -3.76 -5.12 1.12
CA TRP A 414 -2.42 -5.70 1.21
C TRP A 414 -2.07 -6.38 -0.11
N MET A 415 -1.15 -5.83 -0.90
CA MET A 415 -0.72 -6.44 -2.15
C MET A 415 0.39 -7.47 -1.91
N THR A 416 0.27 -8.67 -2.50
CA THR A 416 1.29 -9.72 -2.41
C THR A 416 1.63 -10.29 -3.79
N ALA A 417 2.91 -10.56 -3.98
CA ALA A 417 3.42 -11.32 -5.11
C ALA A 417 2.89 -12.75 -5.10
N THR A 418 2.47 -13.23 -6.28
CA THR A 418 2.14 -14.62 -6.57
C THR A 418 2.82 -15.04 -7.87
N PRO A 419 2.85 -16.34 -8.23
CA PRO A 419 3.37 -16.77 -9.52
C PRO A 419 2.64 -16.19 -10.73
N ASN A 420 1.46 -15.59 -10.55
CA ASN A 420 0.62 -15.05 -11.62
C ASN A 420 0.42 -13.52 -11.52
N GLY A 421 1.27 -12.84 -10.74
CA GLY A 421 1.19 -11.39 -10.54
C GLY A 421 0.90 -10.98 -9.09
N LEU A 422 0.65 -9.69 -8.92
CA LEU A 422 0.36 -8.99 -7.68
C LEU A 422 -1.16 -8.94 -7.44
N PHE A 423 -1.59 -9.45 -6.29
CA PHE A 423 -3.01 -9.48 -5.91
C PHE A 423 -3.20 -9.10 -4.45
N ALA A 424 -4.40 -8.62 -4.11
CA ALA A 424 -4.76 -8.31 -2.74
C ALA A 424 -4.81 -9.57 -1.86
N ALA A 425 -4.40 -9.45 -0.60
CA ALA A 425 -4.21 -10.56 0.32
C ALA A 425 -4.44 -10.13 1.77
N ASP A 426 -5.62 -9.58 2.05
CA ASP A 426 -5.94 -8.98 3.35
C ASP A 426 -5.88 -9.96 4.51
N ASN A 427 -5.98 -11.27 4.26
CA ASN A 427 -5.78 -12.26 5.32
C ASN A 427 -4.38 -12.17 5.96
N LEU A 428 -3.38 -11.64 5.25
CA LEU A 428 -2.03 -11.40 5.76
C LEU A 428 -1.98 -10.38 6.90
N TYR A 429 -2.97 -9.48 7.02
CA TYR A 429 -3.09 -8.59 8.19
C TYR A 429 -3.23 -9.37 9.51
N GLY A 430 -3.87 -10.54 9.47
CA GLY A 430 -4.12 -11.40 10.63
C GLY A 430 -3.19 -12.60 10.76
N ARG A 431 -2.16 -12.71 9.91
CA ARG A 431 -1.21 -13.84 9.87
C ARG A 431 0.09 -13.48 10.58
N PHE A 432 0.46 -14.26 11.60
CA PHE A 432 1.68 -14.05 12.39
C PHE A 432 2.43 -15.37 12.58
N ALA A 433 3.77 -15.34 12.48
CA ALA A 433 4.62 -16.52 12.61
C ALA A 433 4.12 -17.70 11.75
N ASN A 434 3.78 -17.41 10.49
CA ASN A 434 3.24 -18.33 9.49
C ASN A 434 1.86 -18.95 9.77
N GLU A 435 1.19 -18.60 10.86
CA GLU A 435 -0.15 -19.08 11.20
C GLU A 435 -1.21 -17.98 11.10
N GLN A 436 -2.40 -18.32 10.62
CA GLN A 436 -3.54 -17.39 10.69
C GLN A 436 -4.02 -17.31 12.14
N LYS A 437 -3.98 -16.12 12.75
CA LYS A 437 -4.38 -15.90 14.15
C LYS A 437 -5.68 -15.13 14.29
N ILE A 438 -5.90 -14.15 13.42
CA ILE A 438 -7.07 -13.27 13.43
C ILE A 438 -7.84 -13.51 12.13
N ALA A 439 -9.17 -13.68 12.23
CA ALA A 439 -10.03 -13.70 11.05
C ALA A 439 -10.19 -12.28 10.51
N ILE A 440 -9.86 -12.08 9.25
CA ILE A 440 -9.98 -10.79 8.56
C ILE A 440 -11.17 -10.87 7.61
N GLY A 441 -11.99 -9.83 7.59
CA GLY A 441 -13.02 -9.63 6.56
C GLY A 441 -13.09 -8.17 6.16
N ARG A 442 -13.28 -7.90 4.87
CA ARG A 442 -13.43 -6.55 4.32
C ARG A 442 -14.90 -6.30 3.99
N ILE A 443 -15.43 -5.15 4.40
CA ILE A 443 -16.74 -4.66 4.00
C ILE A 443 -16.46 -3.49 3.05
N PRO A 444 -16.50 -3.72 1.72
CA PRO A 444 -15.99 -2.79 0.70
C PRO A 444 -17.01 -1.69 0.42
N VAL A 445 -17.37 -0.92 1.44
CA VAL A 445 -18.30 0.20 1.32
C VAL A 445 -17.55 1.48 0.98
N HIS A 446 -18.20 2.41 0.28
CA HIS A 446 -17.64 3.73 0.01
C HIS A 446 -18.07 4.82 0.99
N ASP A 447 -19.16 4.58 1.74
CA ASP A 447 -19.71 5.56 2.68
C ASP A 447 -20.43 4.92 3.88
N ASN A 448 -20.85 5.77 4.82
CA ASN A 448 -21.59 5.32 6.00
C ASN A 448 -22.98 4.74 5.66
N ALA A 449 -23.62 5.15 4.55
CA ALA A 449 -24.93 4.65 4.16
C ALA A 449 -24.86 3.19 3.67
N GLY A 450 -23.79 2.85 2.94
CA GLY A 450 -23.42 1.48 2.60
C GLY A 450 -23.23 0.62 3.86
N MET A 451 -22.54 1.15 4.88
CA MET A 451 -22.39 0.44 6.16
C MET A 451 -23.72 0.16 6.85
N TYR A 452 -24.61 1.15 6.93
CA TYR A 452 -25.93 0.95 7.55
C TYR A 452 -26.72 -0.13 6.81
N SER A 453 -26.70 -0.11 5.48
CA SER A 453 -27.34 -1.14 4.65
C SER A 453 -26.74 -2.54 4.90
N TYR A 454 -25.42 -2.63 5.08
CA TYR A 454 -24.76 -3.91 5.41
C TYR A 454 -25.13 -4.41 6.82
N VAL A 455 -25.20 -3.51 7.82
CA VAL A 455 -25.61 -3.84 9.19
C VAL A 455 -27.08 -4.28 9.25
N ASP A 456 -27.96 -3.69 8.44
CA ASP A 456 -29.35 -4.13 8.30
C ASP A 456 -29.41 -5.56 7.74
N LYS A 457 -28.57 -5.87 6.74
CA LYS A 457 -28.44 -7.23 6.19
C LYS A 457 -27.96 -8.24 7.25
N LEU A 458 -26.97 -7.88 8.08
CA LEU A 458 -26.53 -8.71 9.21
C LEU A 458 -27.64 -8.93 10.24
N THR A 459 -28.44 -7.90 10.52
CA THR A 459 -29.58 -7.99 11.44
C THR A 459 -30.65 -8.94 10.91
N ALA A 460 -30.99 -8.87 9.62
CA ALA A 460 -31.91 -9.79 8.97
C ALA A 460 -31.38 -11.24 8.97
N TRP A 461 -30.08 -11.43 8.69
CA TRP A 461 -29.42 -12.74 8.76
C TRP A 461 -29.56 -13.36 10.16
N GLN A 462 -29.27 -12.58 11.21
CA GLN A 462 -29.33 -13.06 12.59
C GLN A 462 -30.76 -13.39 13.04
N ALA A 463 -31.75 -12.63 12.56
CA ALA A 463 -33.16 -12.92 12.81
C ALA A 463 -33.63 -14.23 12.15
N GLY A 464 -32.80 -14.85 11.29
CA GLY A 464 -33.14 -16.08 10.57
C GLY A 464 -34.13 -15.86 9.44
N LEU A 465 -34.24 -14.62 8.94
CA LEU A 465 -35.17 -14.28 7.88
C LEU A 465 -34.87 -15.12 6.61
N GLY A 466 -35.84 -15.94 6.19
CA GLY A 466 -35.74 -16.80 5.02
C GLY A 466 -34.78 -18.00 5.16
N ALA A 467 -34.30 -18.34 6.35
CA ALA A 467 -33.41 -19.48 6.55
C ALA A 467 -34.06 -20.79 6.10
N SER A 468 -33.36 -21.58 5.28
CA SER A 468 -33.93 -22.74 4.61
C SER A 468 -33.35 -24.08 5.07
N GLY A 469 -32.22 -24.06 5.80
CA GLY A 469 -31.47 -25.27 6.13
C GLY A 469 -30.83 -25.90 4.89
N LYS A 470 -30.62 -25.13 3.81
CA LYS A 470 -30.13 -25.65 2.54
C LYS A 470 -28.76 -25.11 2.15
N VAL A 471 -27.90 -26.03 1.73
CA VAL A 471 -26.64 -25.78 1.05
C VAL A 471 -26.86 -25.97 -0.44
N GLN A 472 -26.41 -25.02 -1.25
CA GLN A 472 -26.35 -25.15 -2.70
C GLN A 472 -24.91 -25.47 -3.10
N LEU A 473 -24.69 -26.64 -3.69
CA LEU A 473 -23.44 -26.99 -4.34
C LEU A 473 -23.54 -26.64 -5.82
N MET A 474 -22.49 -26.08 -6.37
CA MET A 474 -22.41 -25.68 -7.77
C MET A 474 -21.06 -26.06 -8.34
N ALA A 475 -21.05 -26.51 -9.58
CA ALA A 475 -19.85 -26.91 -10.30
C ALA A 475 -19.95 -26.50 -11.77
N ASP A 476 -18.82 -26.03 -12.29
CA ASP A 476 -18.62 -25.78 -13.72
C ASP A 476 -18.51 -27.10 -14.51
N ASN A 477 -18.41 -27.01 -15.83
CA ASN A 477 -18.12 -28.14 -16.71
C ASN A 477 -16.71 -28.65 -16.45
N ASP A 478 -16.55 -29.98 -16.36
CA ASP A 478 -15.23 -30.59 -16.21
C ASP A 478 -14.37 -30.36 -17.46
N ASP A 479 -13.09 -30.05 -17.25
CA ASP A 479 -12.12 -29.82 -18.32
C ASP A 479 -10.69 -30.18 -17.88
N VAL A 480 -9.68 -29.69 -18.62
CA VAL A 480 -8.26 -29.92 -18.29
C VAL A 480 -7.82 -29.26 -16.98
N ALA A 481 -8.55 -28.27 -16.48
CA ALA A 481 -8.25 -27.59 -15.22
C ALA A 481 -8.81 -28.35 -14.00
N GLY A 482 -9.87 -29.14 -14.16
CA GLY A 482 -10.42 -29.91 -13.05
C GLY A 482 -11.67 -30.74 -13.36
N ALA A 483 -11.92 -31.72 -12.48
CA ALA A 483 -13.17 -32.47 -12.43
C ALA A 483 -14.10 -31.84 -11.38
N PHE A 484 -14.57 -30.62 -11.65
CA PHE A 484 -15.29 -29.79 -10.69
C PHE A 484 -16.54 -30.48 -10.11
N THR A 485 -17.24 -31.26 -10.93
CA THR A 485 -18.43 -32.01 -10.51
C THR A 485 -18.10 -33.04 -9.42
N ASP A 486 -17.05 -33.83 -9.63
CA ASP A 486 -16.59 -34.85 -8.69
C ASP A 486 -16.00 -34.21 -7.42
N ASP A 487 -15.24 -33.14 -7.58
CA ASP A 487 -14.67 -32.36 -6.47
C ASP A 487 -15.78 -31.79 -5.56
N SER A 488 -16.87 -31.26 -6.16
CA SER A 488 -18.04 -30.76 -5.44
C SER A 488 -18.80 -31.89 -4.73
N ASN A 489 -18.98 -33.03 -5.41
CA ASN A 489 -19.59 -34.22 -4.80
C ASN A 489 -18.79 -34.75 -3.61
N GLY A 490 -17.46 -34.60 -3.60
CA GLY A 490 -16.61 -34.96 -2.46
C GLY A 490 -16.99 -34.24 -1.16
N LEU A 491 -17.56 -33.03 -1.25
CA LEU A 491 -18.02 -32.26 -0.09
C LEU A 491 -19.35 -32.74 0.49
N LYS A 492 -20.23 -33.35 -0.31
CA LYS A 492 -21.57 -33.79 0.13
C LYS A 492 -21.50 -34.66 1.38
N SER A 493 -20.48 -35.52 1.46
CA SER A 493 -20.24 -36.41 2.61
C SER A 493 -19.94 -35.71 3.93
N LEU A 494 -19.47 -34.45 3.88
CA LEU A 494 -19.14 -33.65 5.07
C LEU A 494 -20.35 -32.87 5.59
N ILE A 495 -21.38 -32.66 4.75
CA ILE A 495 -22.59 -31.94 5.13
C ILE A 495 -23.44 -32.89 5.99
N PRO A 496 -23.86 -32.47 7.20
CA PRO A 496 -24.57 -33.34 8.13
C PRO A 496 -25.99 -33.64 7.61
N GLY A 497 -26.13 -34.77 6.93
CA GLY A 497 -27.40 -35.30 6.45
C GLY A 497 -28.45 -35.37 7.57
N GLY A 498 -29.69 -34.98 7.24
CA GLY A 498 -30.80 -34.90 8.20
C GLY A 498 -30.85 -33.61 9.03
N LYS A 499 -29.83 -32.74 8.97
CA LYS A 499 -29.87 -31.37 9.52
C LYS A 499 -29.88 -30.29 8.45
N LEU A 500 -29.17 -30.54 7.36
CA LEU A 500 -29.14 -29.67 6.18
C LEU A 500 -29.48 -30.50 4.94
N ALA A 501 -30.19 -29.88 4.00
CA ALA A 501 -30.34 -30.41 2.65
C ALA A 501 -29.22 -29.85 1.76
N ALA A 502 -28.63 -30.69 0.91
CA ALA A 502 -27.65 -30.28 -0.08
C ALA A 502 -28.25 -30.50 -1.46
N ASP A 503 -28.54 -29.40 -2.16
CA ASP A 503 -28.98 -29.42 -3.55
C ASP A 503 -27.77 -29.12 -4.46
N ASP A 504 -27.79 -29.58 -5.70
CA ASP A 504 -26.72 -29.34 -6.68
C ASP A 504 -27.23 -28.67 -7.96
N ILE A 505 -26.33 -27.88 -8.58
CA ILE A 505 -26.46 -27.31 -9.92
C ILE A 505 -25.10 -27.48 -10.58
N TYR A 506 -24.96 -28.55 -11.37
CA TYR A 506 -23.71 -28.86 -12.06
C TYR A 506 -23.90 -28.66 -13.56
N LEU A 507 -23.08 -27.81 -14.18
CA LEU A 507 -23.21 -27.52 -15.60
C LEU A 507 -23.04 -28.77 -16.46
N LYS A 508 -22.09 -29.64 -16.08
CA LYS A 508 -21.84 -30.92 -16.77
C LYS A 508 -23.11 -31.77 -16.89
N ASP A 509 -23.83 -31.92 -15.78
CA ASP A 509 -25.02 -32.77 -15.72
C ASP A 509 -26.18 -32.12 -16.49
N ILE A 510 -26.38 -30.81 -16.32
CA ILE A 510 -27.43 -30.05 -17.04
C ILE A 510 -27.22 -30.13 -18.55
N PHE A 511 -25.98 -29.97 -19.03
CA PHE A 511 -25.68 -30.04 -20.45
C PHE A 511 -25.79 -31.46 -21.00
N ALA A 512 -25.43 -32.48 -20.21
CA ALA A 512 -25.62 -33.89 -20.56
C ALA A 512 -27.11 -34.25 -20.70
N ASP A 513 -27.98 -33.63 -19.90
CA ASP A 513 -29.43 -33.81 -19.94
C ASP A 513 -30.13 -32.96 -21.04
N GLY A 514 -29.35 -32.28 -21.89
CA GLY A 514 -29.86 -31.46 -23.00
C GLY A 514 -30.30 -30.05 -22.61
N GLY A 515 -30.01 -29.62 -21.38
CA GLY A 515 -30.15 -28.23 -20.95
C GLY A 515 -29.04 -27.33 -21.48
N ASP A 516 -29.21 -26.01 -21.29
CA ASP A 516 -28.23 -24.99 -21.65
C ASP A 516 -27.93 -24.08 -20.45
N ILE A 517 -27.11 -23.05 -20.68
CA ILE A 517 -26.78 -22.08 -19.64
C ILE A 517 -28.03 -21.36 -19.09
N ASN A 518 -29.07 -21.15 -19.89
CA ASN A 518 -30.30 -20.51 -19.43
C ASN A 518 -31.09 -21.40 -18.47
N THR A 519 -31.11 -22.72 -18.71
CA THR A 519 -31.65 -23.71 -17.77
C THR A 519 -30.92 -23.64 -16.44
N ALA A 520 -29.57 -23.64 -16.46
CA ALA A 520 -28.77 -23.56 -15.25
C ALA A 520 -28.95 -22.22 -14.50
N ARG A 521 -28.98 -21.09 -15.22
CA ARG A 521 -29.23 -19.75 -14.66
C ARG A 521 -30.62 -19.67 -14.02
N THR A 522 -31.64 -20.21 -14.68
CA THR A 522 -33.01 -20.25 -14.14
C THR A 522 -33.07 -21.06 -12.85
N ALA A 523 -32.41 -22.22 -12.81
CA ALA A 523 -32.31 -23.06 -11.61
C ALA A 523 -31.60 -22.31 -10.47
N LEU A 524 -30.47 -21.65 -10.76
CA LEU A 524 -29.71 -20.88 -9.77
C LEU A 524 -30.51 -19.72 -9.19
N LEU A 525 -31.06 -18.85 -10.04
CA LEU A 525 -31.82 -17.68 -9.59
C LEU A 525 -33.05 -18.10 -8.79
N SER A 526 -33.73 -19.18 -9.19
CA SER A 526 -34.83 -19.78 -8.44
C SER A 526 -34.36 -20.30 -7.07
N ALA A 527 -33.21 -21.00 -7.04
CA ALA A 527 -32.63 -21.54 -5.81
C ALA A 527 -32.23 -20.43 -4.83
N LEU A 528 -31.64 -19.32 -5.31
CA LEU A 528 -31.29 -18.17 -4.48
C LEU A 528 -32.54 -17.48 -3.93
N ASN A 529 -33.54 -17.20 -4.78
CA ASN A 529 -34.80 -16.57 -4.37
C ASN A 529 -35.59 -17.44 -3.37
N ALA A 530 -35.51 -18.77 -3.47
CA ALA A 530 -36.07 -19.70 -2.50
C ALA A 530 -35.31 -19.74 -1.15
N GLY A 531 -34.16 -19.07 -1.06
CA GLY A 531 -33.33 -18.95 0.13
C GLY A 531 -32.31 -20.08 0.27
N ARG A 532 -31.03 -19.71 0.37
CA ARG A 532 -29.90 -20.61 0.66
C ARG A 532 -29.13 -20.08 1.85
N ASP A 533 -28.72 -20.98 2.75
CA ASP A 533 -27.84 -20.60 3.86
C ASP A 533 -26.39 -20.54 3.41
N ASN A 534 -26.00 -21.46 2.53
CA ASN A 534 -24.65 -21.54 1.99
C ASN A 534 -24.68 -21.87 0.50
N VAL A 535 -23.79 -21.24 -0.25
CA VAL A 535 -23.54 -21.52 -1.66
C VAL A 535 -22.06 -21.87 -1.82
N ASN A 536 -21.75 -23.04 -2.37
CA ASN A 536 -20.41 -23.45 -2.77
C ASN A 536 -20.32 -23.53 -4.26
N TYR A 537 -19.24 -22.97 -4.80
CA TYR A 537 -18.96 -23.00 -6.22
C TYR A 537 -17.53 -23.48 -6.45
N LEU A 538 -17.35 -24.42 -7.37
CA LEU A 538 -16.06 -24.90 -7.87
C LEU A 538 -16.05 -24.77 -9.39
N GLY A 539 -15.07 -24.05 -9.95
CA GLY A 539 -15.04 -23.82 -11.40
C GLY A 539 -14.30 -22.57 -11.83
N HIS A 540 -14.39 -22.24 -13.12
CA HIS A 540 -13.81 -21.02 -13.67
C HIS A 540 -14.55 -19.77 -13.19
N GLY A 541 -13.87 -18.63 -13.22
CA GLY A 541 -14.43 -17.38 -12.73
C GLY A 541 -13.70 -16.18 -13.31
N GLY A 542 -14.48 -15.15 -13.61
CA GLY A 542 -14.00 -13.82 -13.95
C GLY A 542 -14.36 -12.83 -12.86
N MET A 543 -13.82 -11.62 -12.95
CA MET A 543 -14.20 -10.56 -11.99
C MET A 543 -15.69 -10.26 -12.04
N ASP A 544 -16.37 -10.54 -13.16
CA ASP A 544 -17.79 -10.29 -13.39
C ASP A 544 -18.70 -11.53 -13.28
N ARG A 545 -18.16 -12.76 -13.18
CA ARG A 545 -18.98 -13.97 -13.39
C ARG A 545 -18.47 -15.27 -12.76
N PHE A 546 -19.41 -16.19 -12.50
CA PHE A 546 -19.15 -17.63 -12.43
C PHE A 546 -19.23 -18.26 -13.82
N THR A 547 -18.30 -19.18 -14.09
CA THR A 547 -18.14 -19.95 -15.35
C THR A 547 -17.86 -19.07 -16.57
N ALA A 548 -17.30 -19.64 -17.64
CA ALA A 548 -17.09 -18.88 -18.88
C ALA A 548 -18.43 -18.50 -19.55
N GLU A 549 -19.42 -19.38 -19.40
CA GLU A 549 -20.78 -19.27 -19.93
C GLU A 549 -21.63 -18.22 -19.19
N GLY A 550 -21.22 -17.78 -17.99
CA GLY A 550 -21.91 -16.75 -17.22
C GLY A 550 -23.09 -17.31 -16.41
N LEU A 551 -22.84 -18.28 -15.53
CA LEU A 551 -23.87 -18.87 -14.66
C LEU A 551 -24.47 -17.86 -13.67
N LEU A 552 -23.65 -16.96 -13.14
CA LEU A 552 -24.07 -15.80 -12.35
C LEU A 552 -23.15 -14.65 -12.73
N THR A 553 -23.70 -13.50 -13.11
CA THR A 553 -22.91 -12.33 -13.52
C THR A 553 -23.25 -11.11 -12.66
N THR A 554 -22.39 -10.09 -12.67
CA THR A 554 -22.66 -8.81 -11.99
C THR A 554 -23.97 -8.16 -12.45
N ALA A 555 -24.31 -8.31 -13.74
CA ALA A 555 -25.58 -7.82 -14.29
C ALA A 555 -26.82 -8.44 -13.62
N ASP A 556 -26.71 -9.67 -13.09
CA ASP A 556 -27.81 -10.35 -12.40
C ASP A 556 -28.03 -9.83 -10.98
N VAL A 557 -26.98 -9.28 -10.34
CA VAL A 557 -26.97 -8.96 -8.91
C VAL A 557 -28.02 -7.91 -8.55
N SER A 558 -28.19 -6.90 -9.40
CA SER A 558 -29.21 -5.86 -9.23
C SER A 558 -30.65 -6.39 -9.23
N GLY A 559 -30.88 -7.58 -9.82
CA GLY A 559 -32.18 -8.26 -9.84
C GLY A 559 -32.42 -9.21 -8.67
N LEU A 560 -31.39 -9.49 -7.85
CA LEU A 560 -31.51 -10.40 -6.71
C LEU A 560 -32.39 -9.78 -5.61
N THR A 561 -33.35 -10.58 -5.13
CA THR A 561 -34.36 -10.22 -4.12
C THR A 561 -34.49 -11.30 -3.02
N ASN A 562 -33.49 -12.17 -2.92
CA ASN A 562 -33.48 -13.26 -1.95
C ASN A 562 -33.42 -12.72 -0.52
N ALA A 563 -34.52 -12.90 0.23
CA ALA A 563 -34.61 -12.47 1.63
C ALA A 563 -33.55 -13.13 2.52
N ARG A 564 -33.15 -14.37 2.18
CA ARG A 564 -32.02 -15.06 2.79
C ARG A 564 -30.78 -14.89 1.92
N THR A 565 -29.84 -14.09 2.42
CA THR A 565 -28.56 -13.83 1.76
C THR A 565 -27.54 -14.89 2.18
N PRO A 566 -27.15 -15.84 1.31
CA PRO A 566 -26.20 -16.89 1.68
C PRO A 566 -24.82 -16.32 2.00
N PHE A 567 -24.03 -17.06 2.79
CA PHE A 567 -22.59 -16.93 2.66
C PHE A 567 -22.11 -17.80 1.49
N VAL A 568 -21.34 -17.19 0.61
CA VAL A 568 -20.82 -17.81 -0.61
C VAL A 568 -19.36 -18.15 -0.39
N ASN A 569 -18.97 -19.37 -0.71
CA ASN A 569 -17.57 -19.78 -0.79
C ASN A 569 -17.30 -20.28 -2.21
N ALA A 570 -16.59 -19.47 -2.99
CA ALA A 570 -16.30 -19.72 -4.39
C ALA A 570 -14.82 -20.05 -4.56
N LEU A 571 -14.57 -21.24 -5.10
CA LEU A 571 -13.25 -21.82 -5.28
C LEU A 571 -12.95 -21.74 -6.77
N SER A 572 -12.56 -20.53 -7.17
CA SER A 572 -12.50 -20.09 -8.55
C SER A 572 -11.33 -19.11 -8.76
N CYS A 573 -11.36 -18.26 -9.79
CA CYS A 573 -10.42 -17.17 -9.99
C CYS A 573 -11.10 -15.82 -9.77
N VAL A 574 -10.41 -14.86 -9.17
CA VAL A 574 -10.65 -13.39 -9.19
C VAL A 574 -12.07 -12.86 -8.86
N ILE A 575 -12.99 -13.67 -8.34
CA ILE A 575 -14.36 -13.24 -7.97
C ILE A 575 -14.34 -12.11 -6.93
N ASN A 576 -13.37 -12.13 -6.01
CA ASN A 576 -13.19 -11.10 -4.98
C ASN A 576 -12.03 -10.16 -5.34
N ARG A 577 -11.79 -9.88 -6.63
CA ARG A 577 -10.69 -8.99 -7.04
C ARG A 577 -11.05 -7.51 -6.83
N PHE A 578 -11.33 -7.17 -5.57
CA PHE A 578 -11.78 -5.85 -5.12
C PHE A 578 -10.74 -4.74 -5.34
N ALA A 579 -9.46 -5.10 -5.38
CA ALA A 579 -8.39 -4.10 -5.47
C ALA A 579 -8.26 -3.41 -6.83
N VAL A 580 -9.11 -3.71 -7.82
CA VAL A 580 -9.01 -3.10 -9.15
C VAL A 580 -9.67 -1.74 -9.13
N ALA A 581 -8.85 -0.70 -9.29
CA ALA A 581 -9.34 0.67 -9.30
C ALA A 581 -10.48 0.88 -10.33
N GLY A 582 -11.59 1.45 -9.87
CA GLY A 582 -12.77 1.78 -10.67
C GLY A 582 -13.60 0.59 -11.14
N TYR A 583 -13.46 -0.58 -10.51
CA TYR A 583 -14.18 -1.78 -10.91
C TYR A 583 -14.63 -2.62 -9.71
N ASP A 584 -15.95 -2.73 -9.52
CA ASP A 584 -16.54 -3.60 -8.51
C ASP A 584 -16.61 -5.04 -9.01
N SER A 585 -15.99 -5.96 -8.25
CA SER A 585 -16.01 -7.38 -8.55
C SER A 585 -17.36 -8.02 -8.18
N LEU A 586 -17.66 -9.19 -8.76
CA LEU A 586 -18.89 -9.95 -8.47
C LEU A 586 -19.07 -10.19 -6.96
N GLY A 587 -17.98 -10.46 -6.25
CA GLY A 587 -17.99 -10.60 -4.79
C GLY A 587 -18.46 -9.35 -4.06
N GLU A 588 -18.04 -8.16 -4.51
CA GLU A 588 -18.41 -6.88 -3.92
C GLU A 588 -19.87 -6.56 -4.17
N GLU A 589 -20.28 -6.64 -5.44
CA GLU A 589 -21.68 -6.46 -5.87
C GLU A 589 -22.62 -7.36 -5.06
N LEU A 590 -22.28 -8.63 -4.88
CA LEU A 590 -23.08 -9.56 -4.08
C LEU A 590 -23.19 -9.14 -2.61
N VAL A 591 -22.08 -8.72 -1.99
CA VAL A 591 -22.04 -8.31 -0.57
C VAL A 591 -22.70 -6.96 -0.34
N LEU A 592 -22.62 -6.04 -1.28
CA LEU A 592 -23.17 -4.69 -1.19
C LEU A 592 -24.64 -4.60 -1.63
N ARG A 593 -25.13 -5.59 -2.40
CA ARG A 593 -26.53 -5.64 -2.84
C ARG A 593 -27.51 -5.53 -1.68
N ASN A 594 -28.23 -4.42 -1.59
CA ASN A 594 -29.28 -4.27 -0.58
C ASN A 594 -30.54 -5.05 -0.99
N GLY A 595 -31.24 -5.66 -0.02
CA GLY A 595 -32.44 -6.46 -0.27
C GLY A 595 -32.23 -7.81 -0.98
N GLY A 596 -30.97 -8.26 -1.14
CA GLY A 596 -30.64 -9.54 -1.78
C GLY A 596 -29.13 -9.82 -1.78
N GLY A 597 -28.68 -10.64 -2.73
CA GLY A 597 -27.25 -10.95 -2.90
C GLY A 597 -26.73 -11.92 -1.84
N ALA A 598 -25.53 -11.67 -1.32
CA ALA A 598 -24.86 -12.47 -0.31
C ALA A 598 -24.64 -11.67 0.99
N ILE A 599 -24.53 -12.38 2.13
CA ILE A 599 -24.13 -11.75 3.40
C ILE A 599 -22.60 -11.68 3.52
N ALA A 600 -21.92 -12.62 2.88
CA ALA A 600 -20.46 -12.70 2.81
C ALA A 600 -20.04 -13.54 1.59
N VAL A 601 -18.89 -13.23 1.02
CA VAL A 601 -18.28 -13.98 -0.08
C VAL A 601 -16.82 -14.25 0.27
N TRP A 602 -16.44 -15.52 0.40
CA TRP A 602 -15.06 -15.96 0.55
C TRP A 602 -14.56 -16.57 -0.75
N SER A 603 -13.68 -15.86 -1.43
CA SER A 603 -13.22 -16.18 -2.78
C SER A 603 -11.84 -15.54 -3.03
N PRO A 604 -11.09 -15.95 -4.07
CA PRO A 604 -9.79 -15.37 -4.33
C PRO A 604 -9.88 -14.03 -5.06
N THR A 605 -8.93 -13.15 -4.74
CA THR A 605 -8.61 -11.90 -5.44
C THR A 605 -7.75 -12.17 -6.68
N GLY A 606 -7.02 -13.29 -6.70
CA GLY A 606 -6.10 -13.69 -7.77
C GLY A 606 -6.49 -15.00 -8.45
N LEU A 607 -5.56 -15.54 -9.26
CA LEU A 607 -5.73 -16.86 -9.87
C LEU A 607 -5.66 -17.97 -8.81
N SER A 608 -6.45 -19.03 -9.00
CA SER A 608 -6.47 -20.19 -8.12
C SER A 608 -6.24 -21.47 -8.91
N GLN A 609 -5.56 -22.44 -8.29
CA GLN A 609 -5.30 -23.75 -8.88
C GLN A 609 -6.29 -24.77 -8.31
N ASN A 610 -7.02 -25.47 -9.17
CA ASN A 610 -8.10 -26.37 -8.73
C ASN A 610 -7.66 -27.40 -7.66
N PRO A 611 -6.55 -28.16 -7.81
CA PRO A 611 -6.16 -29.15 -6.79
C PRO A 611 -5.95 -28.53 -5.40
N SER A 612 -5.35 -27.34 -5.37
CA SER A 612 -5.18 -26.56 -4.14
C SER A 612 -6.52 -26.05 -3.63
N ALA A 613 -7.39 -25.54 -4.52
CA ALA A 613 -8.69 -24.98 -4.15
C ALA A 613 -9.60 -26.04 -3.52
N VAL A 614 -9.61 -27.26 -4.06
CA VAL A 614 -10.31 -28.42 -3.51
C VAL A 614 -9.82 -28.76 -2.10
N LEU A 615 -8.50 -28.78 -1.89
CA LEU A 615 -7.90 -29.04 -0.57
C LEU A 615 -8.34 -27.99 0.47
N LEU A 616 -8.38 -26.71 0.06
CA LEU A 616 -8.81 -25.60 0.90
C LEU A 616 -10.32 -25.66 1.18
N ASN A 617 -11.13 -25.97 0.17
CA ASN A 617 -12.59 -26.11 0.28
C ASN A 617 -12.95 -27.22 1.28
N ARG A 618 -12.30 -28.37 1.15
CA ARG A 618 -12.47 -29.49 2.07
C ARG A 618 -12.10 -29.09 3.50
N ALA A 619 -10.99 -28.36 3.68
CA ALA A 619 -10.59 -27.87 5.00
C ALA A 619 -11.61 -26.90 5.61
N LEU A 620 -12.26 -26.05 4.79
CA LEU A 620 -13.37 -25.21 5.24
C LEU A 620 -14.57 -26.04 5.68
N TYR A 621 -15.03 -26.97 4.85
CA TYR A 621 -16.21 -27.79 5.14
C TYR A 621 -16.02 -28.67 6.38
N GLU A 622 -14.84 -29.27 6.55
CA GLU A 622 -14.51 -29.97 7.79
C GLU A 622 -14.52 -29.02 8.99
N SER A 623 -14.03 -27.79 8.85
CA SER A 623 -14.06 -26.81 9.94
C SER A 623 -15.49 -26.40 10.30
N ILE A 624 -16.37 -26.23 9.32
CA ILE A 624 -17.78 -25.88 9.55
C ILE A 624 -18.55 -27.07 10.15
N TYR A 625 -18.54 -28.21 9.46
CA TYR A 625 -19.48 -29.29 9.72
C TYR A 625 -18.93 -30.41 10.61
N THR A 626 -17.62 -30.69 10.54
CA THR A 626 -16.97 -31.73 11.36
C THR A 626 -16.51 -31.16 12.71
N ASP A 627 -15.74 -30.08 12.70
CA ASP A 627 -15.26 -29.42 13.91
C ASP A 627 -16.36 -28.59 14.60
N GLY A 628 -17.45 -28.30 13.87
CA GLY A 628 -18.61 -27.60 14.39
C GLY A 628 -18.34 -26.13 14.72
N LYS A 629 -17.42 -25.46 14.00
CA LYS A 629 -17.20 -24.00 14.17
C LYS A 629 -18.53 -23.27 13.92
N LYS A 630 -18.83 -22.29 14.77
CA LYS A 630 -20.11 -21.58 14.77
C LYS A 630 -20.09 -20.24 14.05
N VAL A 631 -18.88 -19.74 13.78
CA VAL A 631 -18.63 -18.43 13.18
C VAL A 631 -17.74 -18.65 11.96
N PHE A 632 -18.06 -17.97 10.87
CA PHE A 632 -17.46 -18.20 9.57
C PHE A 632 -15.96 -17.86 9.56
N GLY A 633 -15.54 -16.73 10.15
CA GLY A 633 -14.12 -16.40 10.28
C GLY A 633 -13.32 -17.42 11.08
N ASP A 634 -13.91 -18.08 12.08
CA ASP A 634 -13.22 -19.17 12.79
C ASP A 634 -13.03 -20.42 11.95
N ALA A 635 -14.02 -20.73 11.10
CA ALA A 635 -13.91 -21.80 10.14
C ALA A 635 -12.85 -21.48 9.09
N ILE A 636 -12.77 -20.24 8.61
CA ILE A 636 -11.72 -19.77 7.68
C ILE A 636 -10.34 -19.88 8.31
N VAL A 637 -10.14 -19.36 9.54
CA VAL A 637 -8.84 -19.47 10.25
C VAL A 637 -8.42 -20.93 10.42
N ALA A 638 -9.37 -21.81 10.80
CA ALA A 638 -9.09 -23.24 10.93
C ALA A 638 -8.77 -23.88 9.58
N ALA A 639 -9.49 -23.53 8.51
CA ALA A 639 -9.28 -24.04 7.17
C ALA A 639 -7.90 -23.66 6.62
N LEU A 640 -7.51 -22.39 6.75
CA LEU A 640 -6.20 -21.89 6.33
C LEU A 640 -5.05 -22.62 7.04
N ASN A 641 -5.17 -22.83 8.35
CA ASN A 641 -4.15 -23.55 9.11
C ASN A 641 -4.14 -25.06 8.79
N LYS A 642 -5.29 -25.70 8.56
CA LYS A 642 -5.39 -27.10 8.09
C LYS A 642 -4.79 -27.27 6.70
N TYR A 643 -5.06 -26.34 5.78
CA TYR A 643 -4.48 -26.33 4.44
C TYR A 643 -2.96 -26.27 4.48
N ALA A 644 -2.39 -25.35 5.28
CA ALA A 644 -0.95 -25.26 5.49
C ALA A 644 -0.37 -26.55 6.10
N ALA A 645 -1.03 -27.13 7.12
CA ALA A 645 -0.59 -28.38 7.75
C ALA A 645 -0.61 -29.59 6.80
N ARG A 646 -1.40 -29.53 5.73
CA ARG A 646 -1.47 -30.55 4.67
C ARG A 646 -0.42 -30.38 3.58
N GLY A 647 0.47 -29.39 3.71
CA GLY A 647 1.47 -29.09 2.68
C GLY A 647 0.88 -28.44 1.43
N GLY A 648 -0.25 -27.74 1.56
CA GLY A 648 -0.82 -26.97 0.46
C GLY A 648 0.14 -25.86 -0.03
N VAL A 649 0.01 -25.48 -1.29
CA VAL A 649 0.79 -24.44 -1.94
C VAL A 649 0.66 -23.10 -1.21
N GLU A 650 1.76 -22.57 -0.68
CA GLU A 650 1.74 -21.49 0.32
C GLU A 650 1.11 -20.18 -0.15
N TRP A 651 1.27 -19.82 -1.43
CA TRP A 651 0.79 -18.55 -1.97
C TRP A 651 -0.72 -18.53 -2.18
N MET A 652 -1.32 -19.68 -2.50
CA MET A 652 -2.73 -19.78 -2.88
C MET A 652 -3.69 -19.26 -1.79
N PRO A 653 -3.61 -19.70 -0.52
CA PRO A 653 -4.52 -19.21 0.51
C PRO A 653 -4.35 -17.71 0.79
N LYS A 654 -3.22 -17.07 0.42
CA LYS A 654 -3.00 -15.63 0.64
C LYS A 654 -4.01 -14.79 -0.14
N VAL A 655 -4.40 -15.22 -1.34
CA VAL A 655 -5.34 -14.46 -2.18
C VAL A 655 -6.81 -14.71 -1.84
N TYR A 656 -7.14 -15.67 -0.97
CA TYR A 656 -8.52 -15.91 -0.53
C TYR A 656 -8.95 -14.92 0.54
N THR A 657 -9.71 -13.91 0.13
CA THR A 657 -10.20 -12.83 1.00
C THR A 657 -11.68 -13.01 1.31
N LEU A 658 -12.06 -12.75 2.55
CA LEU A 658 -13.46 -12.67 2.96
C LEU A 658 -13.96 -11.24 2.70
N LEU A 659 -14.93 -11.09 1.80
CA LEU A 659 -15.77 -9.92 1.73
C LEU A 659 -16.98 -10.15 2.65
N GLY A 660 -17.16 -9.30 3.65
CA GLY A 660 -18.16 -9.38 4.70
C GLY A 660 -17.58 -9.48 6.11
N ASP A 661 -18.47 -9.60 7.09
CA ASP A 661 -18.14 -9.63 8.51
C ASP A 661 -17.41 -10.93 8.93
N PRO A 662 -16.17 -10.86 9.45
CA PRO A 662 -15.42 -12.04 9.90
C PRO A 662 -16.06 -12.74 11.10
N ALA A 663 -16.94 -12.09 11.85
CA ALA A 663 -17.62 -12.71 12.98
C ALA A 663 -19.01 -13.28 12.62
N LEU A 664 -19.37 -13.35 11.34
CA LEU A 664 -20.65 -13.88 10.86
C LEU A 664 -20.99 -15.27 11.45
N PRO A 665 -22.11 -15.42 12.17
CA PRO A 665 -22.59 -16.73 12.61
C PRO A 665 -23.04 -17.61 11.43
N ILE A 666 -22.60 -18.88 11.41
CA ILE A 666 -22.92 -19.83 10.32
C ILE A 666 -24.38 -20.30 10.37
N LEU A 667 -24.95 -20.42 11.57
CA LEU A 667 -26.36 -20.78 11.77
C LEU A 667 -27.11 -19.59 12.37
N PRO A 668 -28.34 -19.29 11.90
CA PRO A 668 -29.17 -18.23 12.45
C PRO A 668 -29.49 -18.47 13.94
N GLY A 669 -29.57 -17.40 14.73
CA GLY A 669 -29.85 -17.45 16.17
C GLY A 669 -28.70 -17.92 17.06
N ALA A 670 -27.53 -18.27 16.51
CA ALA A 670 -26.35 -18.58 17.32
C ALA A 670 -25.84 -17.31 18.01
N HIS A 671 -25.64 -17.37 19.33
CA HIS A 671 -24.97 -16.33 20.11
C HIS A 671 -23.52 -16.74 20.40
N TYR A 672 -22.62 -15.76 20.57
CA TYR A 672 -21.25 -16.04 20.99
C TYR A 672 -21.27 -16.65 22.41
N ALA A 673 -21.03 -17.96 22.51
CA ALA A 673 -20.79 -18.58 23.80
C ALA A 673 -19.42 -18.13 24.31
N HIS A 674 -19.39 -17.28 25.35
CA HIS A 674 -18.15 -16.93 26.03
C HIS A 674 -17.53 -18.18 26.70
N LYS A 675 -16.67 -18.90 25.98
CA LYS A 675 -15.63 -19.69 26.65
C LYS A 675 -14.49 -18.74 26.99
N ARG A 676 -14.33 -18.46 28.28
CA ARG A 676 -13.13 -17.80 28.83
C ARG A 676 -11.92 -18.65 28.46
N ASN A 677 -11.27 -18.38 27.33
CA ASN A 677 -9.96 -18.95 27.03
C ASN A 677 -8.93 -18.25 27.92
N ALA A 678 -8.72 -18.79 29.12
CA ALA A 678 -7.53 -18.51 29.90
C ALA A 678 -6.33 -19.03 29.12
N ARG A 679 -5.44 -18.14 28.65
CA ARG A 679 -4.14 -18.54 28.08
C ARG A 679 -3.26 -19.09 29.22
N PRO A 680 -2.40 -20.09 28.95
CA PRO A 680 -1.47 -20.62 29.94
C PRO A 680 -0.44 -19.55 30.35
N VAL A 681 -0.20 -19.44 31.66
CA VAL A 681 0.78 -18.53 32.25
C VAL A 681 2.18 -19.14 32.09
N ARG A 682 3.10 -18.40 31.49
CA ARG A 682 4.52 -18.77 31.41
C ARG A 682 5.18 -18.46 32.75
N VAL A 683 5.53 -19.49 33.53
CA VAL A 683 6.32 -19.34 34.76
C VAL A 683 7.79 -19.56 34.42
N ARG A 684 8.62 -18.52 34.62
CA ARG A 684 10.08 -18.63 34.53
C ARG A 684 10.60 -19.02 35.91
N LYS A 685 11.18 -20.21 36.04
CA LYS A 685 11.93 -20.63 37.23
C LYS A 685 13.40 -20.25 36.98
N SER A 686 13.96 -19.34 37.77
CA SER A 686 15.41 -19.21 37.91
C SER A 686 15.88 -20.33 38.84
N GLY A 687 16.79 -21.18 38.36
CA GLY A 687 17.54 -22.08 39.24
C GLY A 687 18.58 -21.26 40.01
N GLU A 688 18.65 -21.49 41.33
CA GLU A 688 19.84 -21.21 42.14
C GLU A 688 21.02 -22.06 41.70
#